data_AF-A0A1G2QEF6-F1
#
_entry.id   AF-A0A1G2QEF6-F1
#
_cell.length_a   1.000
_cell.length_b   1.000
_cell.length_c   1.000
_cell.angle_alpha   90.00
_cell.angle_beta   90.00
_cell.angle_gamma   90.00
#
_symmetry.space_group_name_H-M   'P 1'
#
loop_
_entity.id
_entity.type
_entity.pdbx_description
1 polymer ?
#
loop_
_entity_poly.entity_id
_entity_poly.type
_entity_poly.pdbx_seq_one_letter_code
_entity_poly.pdbx_strand_id
1 'polypeptide(L)'
;MIKVKQAVALVAGLAAGVMVFAAVAAPAPAQADATQDKIDALMQEIAALKASMGGSSTASVVFTRDLTIGSTGADVTALQQFLIGKGHVIPAGATGYFGAQTKAALSAYQAANGIVPAAGYFGPITRAKVSAGTTTGGGNTDDGDDDSDTDTDTGDLEGGAGSVDSYKLMSGLTNEKVGEDAEDVDVAGLEIEVDNGSDIEITAVRLVFNEGTAGSDFDKYASEVAIMLDGKEAARVDADEFNSDNNWTKTVSLDNGAIIRGGDTENLTVAISGISNLDTNDAADTWTVDFTQIRFRDGAGDSTSEDPATGTRTFSFESFATATNAELRLVENDENINDAHVIDVHATDDTNDVPLLSFTMEARGTSDLKLNKLAASTTVTGASHVDDILKEVTLWIDGEEITSGTSIQDSDGVEVGTTEGYLFDDLDYTIDAGDKVEAEIRGSFNSVADALDEGDTVTVTIDEDTTDTPAAWDVDDETGERLGDADLIGTATGGAHPIYDNGIKVKFLSQSTSQSEGSIAGDKDVASLVVKFSVEALNGNSQYIYIDGDTVATATPSTDADGDASAVGFSWATTTDSTIGTTTAQITAILESDNGTQTGDTTTSGDKRFRITAGSTPRNFTFTVTVPAEGVNGIVGSKVTGLRWGTTDADAMANVYTYDLGNFKTSLVTGVSIH
;
A
#
# COMPACT_ATOMS: atom_id res chain seq x y z
N MET A 1 48.23 -22.57 30.88
CA MET A 1 48.70 -23.38 32.05
C MET A 1 48.53 -22.55 33.32
N ILE A 2 48.77 -23.16 34.50
CA ILE A 2 48.69 -22.58 35.86
C ILE A 2 47.25 -22.53 36.43
N LYS A 3 47.13 -22.55 37.77
CA LYS A 3 46.00 -23.03 38.57
C LYS A 3 45.64 -22.09 39.74
N VAL A 4 44.33 -21.98 40.01
CA VAL A 4 43.67 -22.01 41.35
C VAL A 4 44.01 -20.92 42.37
N LYS A 5 42.97 -20.30 42.96
CA LYS A 5 42.68 -20.08 44.41
C LYS A 5 41.47 -19.14 44.60
N GLN A 6 40.73 -19.08 45.72
CA GLN A 6 40.31 -20.07 46.75
C GLN A 6 39.27 -19.40 47.69
N ALA A 7 38.19 -20.09 48.06
CA ALA A 7 37.23 -19.68 49.12
C ALA A 7 36.63 -20.93 49.82
N VAL A 8 36.14 -20.81 51.07
CA VAL A 8 35.96 -21.95 52.00
C VAL A 8 34.82 -21.76 53.03
N ALA A 9 33.88 -22.70 53.13
CA ALA A 9 33.18 -23.14 54.37
C ALA A 9 32.50 -24.53 54.14
N LEU A 10 32.52 -25.61 54.96
CA LEU A 10 32.33 -25.85 56.42
C LEU A 10 30.87 -25.70 56.89
N VAL A 11 30.18 -26.64 57.59
CA VAL A 11 30.42 -28.04 58.10
C VAL A 11 29.04 -28.75 58.19
N ALA A 12 28.78 -30.04 58.50
CA ALA A 12 29.51 -31.26 58.95
C ALA A 12 28.86 -32.53 58.28
N GLY A 13 28.85 -33.79 58.78
CA GLY A 13 29.36 -34.45 59.99
C GLY A 13 29.18 -35.99 59.95
N LEU A 14 29.83 -36.76 60.85
CA LEU A 14 30.03 -38.22 60.72
C LEU A 14 29.41 -39.07 61.87
N ALA A 15 28.71 -40.17 61.55
CA ALA A 15 28.59 -41.43 62.33
C ALA A 15 27.71 -42.44 61.53
N ALA A 16 28.04 -43.71 61.22
CA ALA A 16 28.75 -44.82 61.90
C ALA A 16 27.82 -45.79 62.66
N GLY A 17 27.49 -46.93 62.02
CA GLY A 17 26.73 -48.07 62.56
C GLY A 17 26.51 -49.14 61.46
N VAL A 18 26.65 -50.44 61.76
CA VAL A 18 26.82 -51.51 60.75
C VAL A 18 25.98 -52.76 61.05
N MET A 19 25.65 -53.52 59.99
CA MET A 19 25.01 -54.85 59.89
C MET A 19 23.49 -54.84 59.67
N VAL A 20 22.90 -55.73 58.85
CA VAL A 20 23.42 -56.65 57.80
C VAL A 20 22.24 -57.00 56.88
N PHE A 21 22.46 -57.16 55.56
CA PHE A 21 21.93 -58.26 54.73
C PHE A 21 22.59 -58.22 53.34
N ALA A 22 22.64 -59.37 52.64
CA ALA A 22 23.52 -59.58 51.50
C ALA A 22 22.82 -59.57 50.13
N ALA A 23 23.54 -59.10 49.11
CA ALA A 23 23.24 -59.32 47.69
C ALA A 23 24.55 -59.55 46.93
N VAL A 24 24.51 -60.35 45.86
CA VAL A 24 25.66 -60.77 45.05
C VAL A 24 25.87 -59.84 43.85
N ALA A 25 27.12 -59.65 43.41
CA ALA A 25 27.46 -58.86 42.23
C ALA A 25 27.19 -59.62 40.92
N ALA A 26 26.44 -58.99 40.01
CA ALA A 26 26.22 -59.35 38.61
C ALA A 26 25.89 -58.05 37.82
N PRO A 27 26.05 -57.99 36.49
CA PRO A 27 26.04 -56.72 35.75
C PRO A 27 24.63 -56.15 35.49
N ALA A 28 24.54 -54.82 35.40
CA ALA A 28 23.36 -54.12 34.90
C ALA A 28 23.43 -53.98 33.35
N PRO A 29 22.37 -54.35 32.61
CA PRO A 29 22.28 -54.13 31.17
C PRO A 29 21.83 -52.69 30.84
N ALA A 30 21.79 -52.37 29.55
CA ALA A 30 21.46 -51.03 29.05
C ALA A 30 19.99 -50.62 29.24
N GLN A 31 19.76 -49.30 29.25
CA GLN A 31 18.47 -48.69 28.92
C GLN A 31 18.71 -47.60 27.87
N ALA A 32 18.62 -47.99 26.59
CA ALA A 32 18.65 -47.06 25.44
C ALA A 32 17.36 -47.13 24.60
N ASP A 33 16.64 -48.26 24.67
CA ASP A 33 15.53 -48.59 23.77
C ASP A 33 14.25 -47.76 24.02
N ALA A 34 14.02 -47.35 25.28
CA ALA A 34 12.80 -46.64 25.72
C ALA A 34 12.58 -45.22 25.11
N THR A 35 13.49 -44.80 24.23
CA THR A 35 13.37 -43.61 23.37
C THR A 35 13.13 -43.96 21.90
N GLN A 36 13.66 -45.08 21.38
CA GLN A 36 13.42 -45.52 20.01
C GLN A 36 12.00 -46.08 19.86
N ASP A 37 11.54 -46.90 20.82
CA ASP A 37 10.17 -47.43 20.86
C ASP A 37 9.10 -46.32 20.72
N LYS A 38 9.40 -45.12 21.25
CA LYS A 38 8.52 -43.95 21.18
C LYS A 38 8.53 -43.25 19.83
N ILE A 39 9.69 -43.20 19.17
CA ILE A 39 9.82 -42.67 17.81
C ILE A 39 9.08 -43.59 16.84
N ASP A 40 9.27 -44.91 16.97
CA ASP A 40 8.61 -45.89 16.12
C ASP A 40 7.10 -45.95 16.39
N ALA A 41 6.66 -45.74 17.64
CA ALA A 41 5.24 -45.57 17.99
C ALA A 41 4.63 -44.28 17.39
N LEU A 42 5.30 -43.13 17.48
CA LEU A 42 4.83 -41.90 16.82
C LEU A 42 4.82 -42.04 15.28
N MET A 43 5.77 -42.76 14.70
CA MET A 43 5.77 -43.06 13.26
C MET A 43 4.62 -43.98 12.86
N GLN A 44 4.22 -44.94 13.70
CA GLN A 44 3.00 -45.73 13.50
C GLN A 44 1.72 -44.91 13.73
N GLU A 45 1.71 -43.97 14.68
CA GLU A 45 0.58 -43.06 14.91
C GLU A 45 0.41 -42.10 13.72
N ILE A 46 1.49 -41.55 13.17
CA ILE A 46 1.47 -40.75 11.93
C ILE A 46 1.07 -41.61 10.72
N ALA A 47 1.48 -42.87 10.64
CA ALA A 47 1.04 -43.78 9.58
C ALA A 47 -0.46 -44.12 9.70
N ALA A 48 -0.97 -44.34 10.91
CA ALA A 48 -2.39 -44.55 11.18
C ALA A 48 -3.22 -43.30 10.92
N LEU A 49 -2.70 -42.10 11.24
CA LEU A 49 -3.35 -40.83 10.92
C LEU A 49 -3.39 -40.58 9.41
N LYS A 50 -2.31 -40.88 8.68
CA LYS A 50 -2.29 -40.86 7.21
C LYS A 50 -3.27 -41.88 6.60
N ALA A 51 -3.39 -43.08 7.17
CA ALA A 51 -4.41 -44.05 6.77
C ALA A 51 -5.84 -43.56 7.09
N SER A 52 -6.02 -42.82 8.19
CA SER A 52 -7.29 -42.17 8.55
C SER A 52 -7.64 -40.96 7.66
N MET A 53 -6.66 -40.37 6.99
CA MET A 53 -6.85 -39.26 6.04
C MET A 53 -6.97 -39.74 4.58
N GLY A 54 -6.48 -40.94 4.25
CA GLY A 54 -6.63 -41.57 2.94
C GLY A 54 -8.02 -42.18 2.66
N GLY A 55 -9.03 -41.81 3.45
CA GLY A 55 -10.35 -42.43 3.48
C GLY A 55 -11.51 -41.49 3.06
N SER A 56 -11.38 -40.82 1.92
CA SER A 56 -12.53 -40.16 1.27
C SER A 56 -12.60 -40.55 -0.21
N SER A 57 -13.82 -40.73 -0.71
CA SER A 57 -14.08 -41.19 -2.08
C SER A 57 -13.65 -40.17 -3.13
N THR A 58 -13.13 -40.66 -4.26
CA THR A 58 -13.13 -39.94 -5.55
C THR A 58 -14.58 -39.76 -6.04
N ALA A 59 -15.31 -38.86 -5.40
CA ALA A 59 -16.47 -38.23 -6.03
C ALA A 59 -15.94 -37.31 -7.14
N SER A 60 -16.61 -37.28 -8.29
CA SER A 60 -16.36 -36.29 -9.33
C SER A 60 -16.74 -34.91 -8.79
N VAL A 61 -15.74 -34.13 -8.36
CA VAL A 61 -15.98 -32.78 -7.83
C VAL A 61 -16.30 -31.86 -9.00
N VAL A 62 -17.59 -31.64 -9.21
CA VAL A 62 -18.08 -30.60 -10.14
C VAL A 62 -17.79 -29.25 -9.50
N PHE A 63 -16.88 -28.49 -10.09
CA PHE A 63 -16.54 -27.15 -9.63
C PHE A 63 -17.60 -26.16 -10.13
N THR A 64 -18.51 -25.74 -9.25
CA THR A 64 -19.65 -24.88 -9.59
C THR A 64 -19.41 -23.38 -9.41
N ARG A 65 -18.22 -22.97 -8.96
CA ARG A 65 -17.84 -21.56 -8.80
C ARG A 65 -16.35 -21.32 -9.05
N ASP A 66 -16.04 -20.07 -9.31
CA ASP A 66 -14.70 -19.50 -9.41
C ASP A 66 -13.98 -19.51 -8.04
N LEU A 67 -12.65 -19.71 -8.07
CA LEU A 67 -11.77 -19.69 -6.90
C LEU A 67 -10.55 -18.79 -7.17
N THR A 68 -10.24 -17.92 -6.22
CA THR A 68 -9.11 -16.96 -6.25
C THR A 68 -8.49 -16.80 -4.86
N ILE A 69 -7.42 -16.01 -4.72
CA ILE A 69 -6.81 -15.70 -3.42
C ILE A 69 -7.86 -15.24 -2.40
N GLY A 70 -7.76 -15.74 -1.17
CA GLY A 70 -8.75 -15.51 -0.11
C GLY A 70 -9.91 -16.51 -0.10
N SER A 71 -10.12 -17.27 -1.18
CA SER A 71 -11.17 -18.29 -1.23
C SER A 71 -10.96 -19.38 -0.18
N THR A 72 -12.03 -19.78 0.50
CA THR A 72 -12.05 -20.96 1.37
C THR A 72 -13.14 -21.93 0.94
N GLY A 73 -12.97 -23.23 1.24
CA GLY A 73 -14.02 -24.24 1.05
C GLY A 73 -13.50 -25.64 0.71
N ALA A 74 -14.43 -26.60 0.65
CA ALA A 74 -14.13 -27.98 0.25
C ALA A 74 -13.76 -28.11 -1.24
N ASP A 75 -14.24 -27.18 -2.06
CA ASP A 75 -13.86 -26.96 -3.45
C ASP A 75 -12.40 -26.45 -3.57
N VAL A 76 -11.97 -25.54 -2.71
CA VAL A 76 -10.55 -25.15 -2.60
C VAL A 76 -9.68 -26.35 -2.20
N THR A 77 -10.13 -27.15 -1.22
CA THR A 77 -9.43 -28.40 -0.84
C THR A 77 -9.35 -29.37 -2.03
N ALA A 78 -10.43 -29.54 -2.80
CA ALA A 78 -10.45 -30.41 -3.98
C ALA A 78 -9.53 -29.91 -5.10
N LEU A 79 -9.49 -28.60 -5.36
CA LEU A 79 -8.56 -27.99 -6.30
C LEU A 79 -7.10 -28.22 -5.88
N GLN A 80 -6.79 -28.00 -4.60
CA GLN A 80 -5.44 -28.24 -4.07
C GLN A 80 -5.04 -29.71 -4.17
N GLN A 81 -5.96 -30.65 -3.89
CA GLN A 81 -5.73 -32.08 -4.09
C GLN A 81 -5.52 -32.45 -5.56
N PHE A 82 -6.28 -31.85 -6.49
CA PHE A 82 -6.11 -32.04 -7.93
C PHE A 82 -4.75 -31.54 -8.41
N LEU A 83 -4.33 -30.32 -8.02
CA LEU A 83 -3.05 -29.73 -8.39
C LEU A 83 -1.87 -30.58 -7.89
N ILE A 84 -1.90 -31.00 -6.62
CA ILE A 84 -0.90 -31.91 -6.04
C ILE A 84 -0.90 -33.26 -6.78
N GLY A 85 -2.08 -33.80 -7.12
CA GLY A 85 -2.22 -35.04 -7.90
C GLY A 85 -1.73 -34.96 -9.33
N LYS A 86 -1.72 -33.76 -9.93
CA LYS A 86 -1.11 -33.46 -11.24
C LYS A 86 0.38 -33.13 -11.17
N GLY A 87 0.97 -33.06 -9.96
CA GLY A 87 2.40 -32.83 -9.73
C GLY A 87 2.78 -31.39 -9.35
N HIS A 88 1.83 -30.46 -9.24
CA HIS A 88 2.08 -29.09 -8.84
C HIS A 88 2.15 -28.99 -7.31
N VAL A 89 3.33 -28.69 -6.79
CA VAL A 89 3.62 -28.76 -5.36
C VAL A 89 3.03 -27.56 -4.61
N ILE A 90 2.17 -27.83 -3.63
CA ILE A 90 1.70 -26.86 -2.63
C ILE A 90 2.33 -27.26 -1.29
N PRO A 91 3.37 -26.54 -0.78
CA PRO A 91 4.08 -26.92 0.44
C PRO A 91 3.21 -27.05 1.70
N ALA A 92 2.16 -26.23 1.83
CA ALA A 92 1.19 -26.32 2.92
C ALA A 92 0.18 -27.48 2.77
N GLY A 93 0.15 -28.18 1.63
CA GLY A 93 -0.85 -29.18 1.29
C GLY A 93 -2.23 -28.59 0.99
N ALA A 94 -3.25 -29.46 0.96
CA ALA A 94 -4.63 -29.07 0.73
C ALA A 94 -5.29 -28.57 2.03
N THR A 95 -5.07 -27.29 2.34
CA THR A 95 -5.56 -26.61 3.56
C THR A 95 -7.03 -26.19 3.49
N GLY A 96 -7.61 -26.09 2.30
CA GLY A 96 -8.93 -25.48 2.08
C GLY A 96 -8.94 -23.95 2.10
N TYR A 97 -7.76 -23.31 2.11
CA TYR A 97 -7.59 -21.86 1.91
C TYR A 97 -6.68 -21.57 0.72
N PHE A 98 -7.15 -20.73 -0.20
CA PHE A 98 -6.47 -20.35 -1.43
C PHE A 98 -5.55 -19.15 -1.13
N GLY A 99 -4.28 -19.44 -0.85
CA GLY A 99 -3.23 -18.42 -0.71
C GLY A 99 -2.27 -18.39 -1.90
N ALA A 100 -1.19 -17.61 -1.79
CA ALA A 100 -0.16 -17.48 -2.84
C ALA A 100 0.40 -18.82 -3.34
N GLN A 101 0.62 -19.80 -2.45
CA GLN A 101 1.06 -21.16 -2.84
C GLN A 101 0.04 -21.89 -3.74
N THR A 102 -1.25 -21.59 -3.62
CA THR A 102 -2.30 -22.15 -4.49
C THR A 102 -2.42 -21.37 -5.81
N LYS A 103 -2.26 -20.02 -5.80
CA LYS A 103 -2.15 -19.21 -7.04
C LYS A 103 -0.98 -19.70 -7.89
N ALA A 104 0.21 -19.85 -7.29
CA ALA A 104 1.41 -20.33 -7.99
C ALA A 104 1.28 -21.76 -8.54
N ALA A 105 0.73 -22.69 -7.76
CA ALA A 105 0.50 -24.06 -8.23
C ALA A 105 -0.55 -24.13 -9.35
N LEU A 106 -1.58 -23.28 -9.30
CA LEU A 106 -2.60 -23.20 -10.35
C LEU A 106 -2.06 -22.53 -11.63
N SER A 107 -1.30 -21.45 -11.49
CA SER A 107 -0.60 -20.77 -12.59
C SER A 107 0.31 -21.75 -13.35
N ALA A 108 1.13 -22.51 -12.61
CA ALA A 108 1.97 -23.55 -13.20
C ALA A 108 1.16 -24.67 -13.88
N TYR A 109 -0.03 -25.01 -13.38
CA TYR A 109 -0.95 -25.95 -14.05
C TYR A 109 -1.53 -25.35 -15.34
N GLN A 110 -1.95 -24.09 -15.31
CA GLN A 110 -2.53 -23.38 -16.45
C GLN A 110 -1.52 -23.28 -17.61
N ALA A 111 -0.31 -22.79 -17.34
CA ALA A 111 0.78 -22.76 -18.32
C ALA A 111 1.10 -24.16 -18.87
N ALA A 112 1.14 -25.19 -18.02
CA ALA A 112 1.42 -26.57 -18.44
C ALA A 112 0.29 -27.25 -19.23
N ASN A 113 -0.91 -26.64 -19.32
CA ASN A 113 -2.08 -27.19 -20.03
C ASN A 113 -2.60 -26.24 -21.13
N GLY A 114 -1.83 -25.21 -21.49
CA GLY A 114 -2.20 -24.24 -22.53
C GLY A 114 -3.41 -23.38 -22.17
N ILE A 115 -3.58 -23.04 -20.89
CA ILE A 115 -4.66 -22.18 -20.41
C ILE A 115 -4.09 -20.77 -20.24
N VAL A 116 -4.57 -19.84 -21.05
CA VAL A 116 -4.21 -18.41 -21.04
C VAL A 116 -5.39 -17.61 -20.46
N PRO A 117 -5.14 -16.55 -19.65
CA PRO A 117 -3.87 -16.24 -18.99
C PRO A 117 -3.56 -17.25 -17.87
N ALA A 118 -2.28 -17.56 -17.67
CA ALA A 118 -1.81 -18.46 -16.60
C ALA A 118 -1.78 -17.76 -15.22
N ALA A 119 -2.77 -16.93 -14.92
CA ALA A 119 -2.78 -15.98 -13.80
C ALA A 119 -2.96 -16.63 -12.41
N GLY A 120 -3.19 -17.95 -12.33
CA GLY A 120 -3.49 -18.64 -11.08
C GLY A 120 -4.91 -18.36 -10.55
N TYR A 121 -5.83 -17.96 -11.43
CA TYR A 121 -7.26 -17.77 -11.16
C TYR A 121 -8.08 -18.95 -11.67
N PHE A 122 -8.96 -19.54 -10.86
CA PHE A 122 -9.73 -20.74 -11.23
C PHE A 122 -11.05 -20.40 -11.97
N GLY A 123 -10.90 -19.64 -13.07
CA GLY A 123 -11.98 -19.14 -13.91
C GLY A 123 -12.70 -20.22 -14.74
N PRO A 124 -13.75 -19.86 -15.51
CA PRO A 124 -14.58 -20.82 -16.24
C PRO A 124 -13.78 -21.73 -17.18
N ILE A 125 -12.84 -21.14 -17.94
CA ILE A 125 -11.91 -21.85 -18.85
C ILE A 125 -11.16 -22.97 -18.11
N THR A 126 -10.66 -22.68 -16.91
CA THR A 126 -9.91 -23.66 -16.11
C THR A 126 -10.83 -24.73 -15.52
N ARG A 127 -12.06 -24.38 -15.15
CA ARG A 127 -13.07 -25.36 -14.69
C ARG A 127 -13.49 -26.32 -15.80
N ALA A 128 -13.67 -25.84 -17.03
CA ALA A 128 -13.96 -26.67 -18.19
C ALA A 128 -12.83 -27.69 -18.41
N LYS A 129 -11.57 -27.23 -18.51
CA LYS A 129 -10.39 -28.08 -18.73
C LYS A 129 -10.20 -29.12 -17.63
N VAL A 130 -10.43 -28.76 -16.36
CA VAL A 130 -10.33 -29.70 -15.22
C VAL A 130 -11.49 -30.70 -15.20
N SER A 131 -12.71 -30.30 -15.55
CA SER A 131 -13.88 -31.17 -15.54
C SER A 131 -13.81 -32.25 -16.63
N ALA A 132 -13.40 -31.88 -17.84
CA ALA A 132 -13.23 -32.80 -18.98
C ALA A 132 -12.26 -33.96 -18.67
N GLY A 133 -11.27 -33.73 -17.81
CA GLY A 133 -10.29 -34.73 -17.39
C GLY A 133 -10.79 -35.79 -16.39
N THR A 134 -12.09 -35.89 -16.10
CA THR A 134 -12.64 -36.78 -15.04
C THR A 134 -13.61 -37.88 -15.51
N THR A 135 -13.97 -37.92 -16.79
CA THR A 135 -15.03 -38.81 -17.32
C THR A 135 -14.48 -39.95 -18.20
N THR A 136 -13.88 -40.99 -17.60
CA THR A 136 -13.55 -42.23 -18.35
C THR A 136 -13.52 -43.49 -17.47
N GLY A 137 -14.15 -44.57 -17.96
CA GLY A 137 -13.67 -45.93 -17.72
C GLY A 137 -14.38 -46.79 -16.66
N GLY A 138 -15.30 -47.66 -17.11
CA GLY A 138 -15.76 -48.79 -16.30
C GLY A 138 -16.89 -49.60 -16.96
N GLY A 139 -16.58 -50.70 -17.66
CA GLY A 139 -17.65 -51.42 -18.38
C GLY A 139 -17.44 -52.80 -19.02
N ASN A 140 -16.20 -53.32 -19.19
CA ASN A 140 -15.90 -54.73 -19.55
C ASN A 140 -16.43 -55.30 -20.91
N THR A 141 -15.55 -55.98 -21.64
CA THR A 141 -15.79 -56.69 -22.93
C THR A 141 -16.69 -57.92 -22.83
N ASP A 142 -17.54 -58.15 -23.84
CA ASP A 142 -17.92 -59.49 -24.34
C ASP A 142 -18.28 -59.43 -25.85
N ASP A 143 -18.33 -60.57 -26.56
CA ASP A 143 -18.39 -60.68 -28.03
C ASP A 143 -19.76 -60.33 -28.69
N GLY A 144 -19.74 -59.87 -29.96
CA GLY A 144 -20.78 -60.25 -30.95
C GLY A 144 -21.20 -59.24 -32.04
N ASP A 145 -20.81 -59.54 -33.30
CA ASP A 145 -21.38 -59.12 -34.60
C ASP A 145 -21.65 -57.62 -34.94
N ASP A 146 -20.89 -57.13 -35.93
CA ASP A 146 -21.37 -56.63 -37.23
C ASP A 146 -22.34 -55.42 -37.27
N ASP A 147 -21.77 -54.21 -37.27
CA ASP A 147 -21.87 -53.32 -38.44
C ASP A 147 -20.57 -52.51 -38.59
N SER A 148 -20.34 -51.88 -39.74
CA SER A 148 -19.19 -51.00 -39.96
C SER A 148 -19.50 -49.57 -39.55
N ASP A 149 -18.79 -49.05 -38.56
CA ASP A 149 -18.66 -47.62 -38.34
C ASP A 149 -17.18 -47.22 -38.22
N THR A 150 -16.83 -46.06 -38.76
CA THR A 150 -15.46 -45.56 -38.83
C THR A 150 -15.32 -44.37 -37.89
N ASP A 151 -14.82 -44.63 -36.69
CA ASP A 151 -14.35 -43.62 -35.75
C ASP A 151 -13.14 -42.87 -36.35
N THR A 152 -13.44 -41.82 -37.11
CA THR A 152 -12.48 -40.94 -37.78
C THR A 152 -12.53 -39.55 -37.17
N ASP A 153 -11.72 -39.35 -36.13
CA ASP A 153 -11.25 -38.02 -35.72
C ASP A 153 -10.41 -37.41 -36.86
N THR A 154 -11.12 -36.82 -37.82
CA THR A 154 -10.61 -36.12 -39.00
C THR A 154 -11.35 -34.80 -39.13
N GLY A 155 -10.63 -33.73 -39.51
CA GLY A 155 -11.18 -32.39 -39.75
C GLY A 155 -12.00 -32.27 -41.03
N ASP A 156 -12.74 -33.31 -41.40
CA ASP A 156 -13.75 -33.30 -42.44
C ASP A 156 -15.12 -32.97 -41.81
N LEU A 157 -16.05 -32.42 -42.61
CA LEU A 157 -17.40 -32.08 -42.15
C LEU A 157 -18.33 -33.28 -42.21
N GLU A 158 -19.10 -33.50 -41.15
CA GLU A 158 -20.09 -34.58 -41.08
C GLU A 158 -21.51 -34.09 -41.37
N GLY A 159 -22.39 -35.04 -41.73
CA GLY A 159 -23.82 -34.79 -41.94
C GLY A 159 -24.23 -34.43 -43.37
N GLY A 160 -25.29 -33.64 -43.50
CA GLY A 160 -26.01 -33.39 -44.75
C GLY A 160 -25.89 -31.96 -45.28
N ALA A 161 -27.02 -31.42 -45.75
CA ALA A 161 -27.12 -29.98 -46.01
C ALA A 161 -27.35 -29.26 -44.66
N GLY A 162 -26.61 -28.18 -44.40
CA GLY A 162 -26.53 -27.55 -43.08
C GLY A 162 -27.00 -26.10 -43.03
N SER A 163 -27.39 -25.66 -41.84
CA SER A 163 -27.93 -24.31 -41.60
C SER A 163 -27.67 -23.82 -40.17
N VAL A 164 -27.69 -22.49 -40.00
CA VAL A 164 -27.61 -21.84 -38.68
C VAL A 164 -29.04 -21.59 -38.19
N ASP A 165 -29.39 -22.15 -37.03
CA ASP A 165 -30.69 -21.97 -36.38
C ASP A 165 -30.81 -20.56 -35.76
N SER A 166 -29.71 -20.00 -35.20
CA SER A 166 -29.68 -18.58 -34.82
C SER A 166 -28.28 -17.95 -34.70
N TYR A 167 -28.24 -16.63 -34.89
CA TYR A 167 -27.11 -15.75 -34.59
C TYR A 167 -27.49 -14.82 -33.43
N LYS A 168 -26.63 -14.66 -32.42
CA LYS A 168 -26.86 -13.74 -31.29
C LYS A 168 -25.55 -13.05 -30.88
N LEU A 169 -25.54 -11.74 -30.65
CA LEU A 169 -24.34 -11.09 -30.09
C LEU A 169 -24.21 -11.38 -28.60
N MET A 170 -23.07 -11.92 -28.18
CA MET A 170 -22.75 -12.31 -26.80
C MET A 170 -23.03 -11.17 -25.83
N SER A 171 -23.76 -11.39 -24.74
CA SER A 171 -24.15 -10.31 -23.82
C SER A 171 -23.01 -9.79 -22.92
N GLY A 172 -21.87 -10.46 -22.89
CA GLY A 172 -20.73 -10.14 -22.02
C GLY A 172 -19.68 -9.19 -22.61
N LEU A 173 -19.75 -8.86 -23.90
CA LEU A 173 -18.80 -7.97 -24.60
C LEU A 173 -19.52 -6.68 -25.03
N THR A 174 -19.46 -5.63 -24.22
CA THR A 174 -20.16 -4.35 -24.43
C THR A 174 -19.39 -3.17 -23.85
N ASN A 175 -18.97 -2.23 -24.71
CA ASN A 175 -18.15 -1.07 -24.34
C ASN A 175 -16.81 -1.51 -23.73
N GLU A 176 -16.20 -2.51 -24.35
CA GLU A 176 -14.86 -3.00 -23.99
C GLU A 176 -13.81 -1.92 -24.31
N LYS A 177 -12.70 -1.97 -23.58
CA LYS A 177 -11.61 -0.99 -23.64
C LYS A 177 -10.35 -1.63 -24.20
N VAL A 178 -9.94 -1.19 -25.39
CA VAL A 178 -8.64 -1.54 -25.98
C VAL A 178 -7.62 -0.54 -25.48
N GLY A 179 -6.63 -1.00 -24.71
CA GLY A 179 -5.50 -0.15 -24.30
C GLY A 179 -4.47 0.00 -25.42
N GLU A 180 -3.57 0.97 -25.26
CA GLU A 180 -2.33 1.03 -26.05
C GLU A 180 -1.49 -0.23 -25.82
N ASP A 181 -0.86 -0.76 -26.87
CA ASP A 181 -0.16 -2.06 -26.90
C ASP A 181 -0.91 -3.27 -26.28
N ALA A 182 -2.23 -3.15 -26.04
CA ALA A 182 -3.03 -4.24 -25.53
C ALA A 182 -3.31 -5.25 -26.65
N GLU A 183 -2.83 -6.49 -26.47
CA GLU A 183 -2.92 -7.57 -27.46
C GLU A 183 -4.21 -8.39 -27.34
N ASP A 184 -4.82 -8.73 -28.49
CA ASP A 184 -5.99 -9.63 -28.61
C ASP A 184 -7.16 -9.32 -27.64
N VAL A 185 -7.55 -8.04 -27.53
CA VAL A 185 -8.70 -7.62 -26.71
C VAL A 185 -10.02 -7.98 -27.40
N ASP A 186 -10.75 -8.97 -26.88
CA ASP A 186 -12.11 -9.33 -27.32
C ASP A 186 -13.07 -8.12 -27.23
N VAL A 187 -13.48 -7.53 -28.36
CA VAL A 187 -14.38 -6.35 -28.39
C VAL A 187 -15.83 -6.69 -28.74
N ALA A 188 -16.07 -7.79 -29.46
CA ALA A 188 -17.40 -8.23 -29.86
C ALA A 188 -17.42 -9.72 -30.20
N GLY A 189 -18.50 -10.41 -29.87
CA GLY A 189 -18.64 -11.84 -30.19
C GLY A 189 -20.04 -12.23 -30.63
N LEU A 190 -20.09 -13.21 -31.52
CA LEU A 190 -21.28 -13.74 -32.16
C LEU A 190 -21.45 -15.23 -31.78
N GLU A 191 -22.47 -15.50 -30.98
CA GLU A 191 -22.96 -16.86 -30.67
C GLU A 191 -23.68 -17.40 -31.92
N ILE A 192 -23.24 -18.57 -32.41
CA ILE A 192 -23.76 -19.25 -33.62
C ILE A 192 -24.30 -20.62 -33.20
N GLU A 193 -25.61 -20.82 -33.35
CA GLU A 193 -26.35 -22.04 -33.00
C GLU A 193 -26.64 -22.83 -34.28
N VAL A 194 -26.11 -24.05 -34.42
CA VAL A 194 -26.11 -24.82 -35.68
C VAL A 194 -27.11 -25.98 -35.63
N ASP A 195 -27.79 -26.28 -36.75
CA ASP A 195 -28.80 -27.32 -36.77
C ASP A 195 -28.22 -28.75 -36.57
N ASN A 196 -29.02 -29.64 -35.98
CA ASN A 196 -28.60 -31.00 -35.61
C ASN A 196 -28.37 -31.96 -36.80
N GLY A 197 -28.44 -31.49 -38.05
CA GLY A 197 -28.37 -32.30 -39.27
C GLY A 197 -27.06 -32.23 -40.05
N SER A 198 -26.19 -31.27 -39.74
CA SER A 198 -24.88 -31.12 -40.39
C SER A 198 -23.92 -30.28 -39.54
N ASP A 199 -22.63 -30.60 -39.62
CA ASP A 199 -21.58 -29.65 -39.26
C ASP A 199 -21.52 -28.51 -40.26
N ILE A 200 -20.92 -27.38 -39.85
CA ILE A 200 -20.54 -26.29 -40.76
C ILE A 200 -19.09 -25.84 -40.51
N GLU A 201 -18.35 -25.54 -41.57
CA GLU A 201 -17.07 -24.83 -41.51
C GLU A 201 -17.30 -23.35 -41.82
N ILE A 202 -16.98 -22.45 -40.89
CA ILE A 202 -16.99 -21.00 -41.15
C ILE A 202 -15.76 -20.67 -42.02
N THR A 203 -16.00 -20.23 -43.24
CA THR A 203 -14.95 -19.99 -44.25
C THR A 203 -14.59 -18.51 -44.42
N ALA A 204 -15.52 -17.60 -44.09
CA ALA A 204 -15.26 -16.16 -44.11
C ALA A 204 -16.29 -15.39 -43.26
N VAL A 205 -15.87 -14.25 -42.71
CA VAL A 205 -16.72 -13.24 -42.08
C VAL A 205 -16.50 -11.90 -42.77
N ARG A 206 -17.56 -11.08 -42.91
CA ARG A 206 -17.43 -9.67 -43.30
C ARG A 206 -17.69 -8.77 -42.09
N LEU A 207 -16.61 -8.18 -41.61
CA LEU A 207 -16.63 -7.16 -40.57
C LEU A 207 -16.74 -5.78 -41.21
N VAL A 208 -17.50 -4.90 -40.57
CA VAL A 208 -17.55 -3.46 -40.86
C VAL A 208 -17.25 -2.73 -39.57
N PHE A 209 -16.18 -1.97 -39.53
CA PHE A 209 -15.94 -1.00 -38.46
C PHE A 209 -16.64 0.33 -38.79
N ASN A 210 -17.07 1.09 -37.80
CA ASN A 210 -17.57 2.46 -38.02
C ASN A 210 -17.07 3.39 -36.93
N GLU A 211 -16.71 4.60 -37.34
CA GLU A 211 -15.91 5.60 -36.62
C GLU A 211 -16.46 6.03 -35.25
N GLY A 212 -17.75 5.84 -34.92
CA GLY A 212 -18.29 6.13 -33.58
C GLY A 212 -18.15 7.59 -33.15
N THR A 213 -17.09 7.93 -32.41
CA THR A 213 -16.66 9.32 -32.13
C THR A 213 -15.34 9.72 -32.80
N ALA A 214 -14.57 8.74 -33.30
CA ALA A 214 -13.22 8.85 -33.86
C ALA A 214 -13.02 10.00 -34.85
N GLY A 215 -11.92 10.73 -34.67
CA GLY A 215 -11.42 11.73 -35.62
C GLY A 215 -10.45 11.19 -36.67
N SER A 216 -9.82 10.04 -36.41
CA SER A 216 -8.68 9.50 -37.16
C SER A 216 -9.00 8.22 -37.93
N ASP A 217 -8.11 7.78 -38.82
CA ASP A 217 -8.25 6.51 -39.55
C ASP A 217 -8.06 5.29 -38.60
N PHE A 218 -8.68 4.13 -38.86
CA PHE A 218 -8.67 2.97 -37.93
C PHE A 218 -7.25 2.43 -37.59
N ASP A 219 -6.30 2.56 -38.52
CA ASP A 219 -4.88 2.23 -38.34
C ASP A 219 -4.11 3.28 -37.49
N LYS A 220 -4.82 4.24 -36.88
CA LYS A 220 -4.31 5.13 -35.81
C LYS A 220 -4.74 4.68 -34.41
N TYR A 221 -5.56 3.63 -34.33
CA TYR A 221 -6.07 3.09 -33.07
C TYR A 221 -5.69 1.61 -32.88
N ALA A 222 -5.89 0.79 -33.93
CA ALA A 222 -5.57 -0.62 -33.93
C ALA A 222 -4.31 -0.94 -34.76
N SER A 223 -3.58 -1.97 -34.36
CA SER A 223 -2.50 -2.58 -35.14
C SER A 223 -3.00 -3.79 -35.94
N GLU A 224 -3.76 -4.68 -35.30
CA GLU A 224 -4.29 -5.92 -35.87
C GLU A 224 -5.75 -6.19 -35.45
N VAL A 225 -6.44 -7.01 -36.25
CA VAL A 225 -7.77 -7.57 -35.94
C VAL A 225 -7.71 -9.09 -36.06
N ALA A 226 -7.95 -9.78 -34.94
CA ALA A 226 -8.01 -11.23 -34.86
C ALA A 226 -9.46 -11.74 -34.78
N ILE A 227 -9.68 -12.95 -35.28
CA ILE A 227 -10.97 -13.65 -35.28
C ILE A 227 -10.78 -15.01 -34.62
N MET A 228 -11.52 -15.22 -33.53
CA MET A 228 -11.41 -16.39 -32.66
C MET A 228 -12.67 -17.25 -32.77
N LEU A 229 -12.54 -18.59 -32.80
CA LEU A 229 -13.65 -19.54 -32.64
C LEU A 229 -13.38 -20.36 -31.36
N ASP A 230 -14.28 -20.27 -30.37
CA ASP A 230 -14.10 -20.79 -28.99
C ASP A 230 -12.70 -20.48 -28.39
N GLY A 231 -12.26 -19.23 -28.51
CA GLY A 231 -10.97 -18.79 -27.98
C GLY A 231 -9.73 -19.34 -28.70
N LYS A 232 -9.90 -19.96 -29.88
CA LYS A 232 -8.80 -20.35 -30.77
C LYS A 232 -8.79 -19.45 -32.00
N GLU A 233 -7.63 -18.90 -32.33
CA GLU A 233 -7.44 -18.09 -33.55
C GLU A 233 -7.82 -18.88 -34.81
N ALA A 234 -8.59 -18.22 -35.67
CA ALA A 234 -9.06 -18.72 -36.97
C ALA A 234 -8.73 -17.76 -38.12
N ALA A 235 -8.45 -16.48 -37.86
CA ALA A 235 -7.81 -15.55 -38.79
C ALA A 235 -7.23 -14.33 -38.04
N ARG A 236 -6.29 -13.64 -38.69
CA ARG A 236 -5.68 -12.38 -38.23
C ARG A 236 -5.38 -11.52 -39.46
N VAL A 237 -5.63 -10.21 -39.38
CA VAL A 237 -5.39 -9.24 -40.46
C VAL A 237 -4.90 -7.91 -39.91
N ASP A 238 -4.03 -7.24 -40.66
CA ASP A 238 -3.52 -5.90 -40.37
C ASP A 238 -4.68 -4.89 -40.32
N ALA A 239 -4.66 -3.94 -39.38
CA ALA A 239 -5.73 -2.95 -39.23
C ALA A 239 -5.88 -2.03 -40.45
N ASP A 240 -4.79 -1.80 -41.21
CA ASP A 240 -4.80 -0.99 -42.44
C ASP A 240 -5.64 -1.61 -43.59
N GLU A 241 -5.99 -2.91 -43.49
CA GLU A 241 -6.93 -3.56 -44.39
C GLU A 241 -8.37 -3.06 -44.22
N PHE A 242 -8.67 -2.34 -43.13
CA PHE A 242 -9.90 -1.58 -42.90
C PHE A 242 -9.59 -0.09 -43.08
N ASN A 243 -10.02 0.50 -44.20
CA ASN A 243 -9.65 1.87 -44.56
C ASN A 243 -10.80 2.66 -45.19
N SER A 244 -10.70 3.99 -45.19
CA SER A 244 -11.70 4.89 -45.75
C SER A 244 -12.00 4.62 -47.24
N ASP A 245 -11.02 4.15 -48.02
CA ASP A 245 -11.19 3.74 -49.43
C ASP A 245 -12.12 2.51 -49.59
N ASN A 246 -12.21 1.64 -48.58
CA ASN A 246 -13.15 0.51 -48.54
C ASN A 246 -14.38 0.74 -47.63
N ASN A 247 -14.49 1.90 -46.97
CA ASN A 247 -15.45 2.22 -45.91
C ASN A 247 -15.33 1.22 -44.74
N TRP A 248 -14.11 1.03 -44.23
CA TRP A 248 -13.83 0.26 -43.01
C TRP A 248 -14.38 -1.19 -43.06
N THR A 249 -14.41 -1.78 -44.26
CA THR A 249 -15.13 -3.04 -44.56
C THR A 249 -14.20 -4.08 -45.16
N LYS A 250 -14.00 -5.20 -44.44
CA LYS A 250 -13.20 -6.34 -44.91
C LYS A 250 -14.01 -7.63 -44.87
N THR A 251 -13.85 -8.47 -45.89
CA THR A 251 -14.20 -9.89 -45.80
C THR A 251 -12.93 -10.68 -45.51
N VAL A 252 -12.79 -11.15 -44.28
CA VAL A 252 -11.66 -11.96 -43.83
C VAL A 252 -11.99 -13.43 -44.12
N SER A 253 -11.02 -14.19 -44.63
CA SER A 253 -11.15 -15.64 -44.83
C SER A 253 -10.59 -16.35 -43.60
N LEU A 254 -11.28 -17.37 -43.11
CA LEU A 254 -10.82 -18.16 -41.96
C LEU A 254 -9.98 -19.35 -42.43
N ASP A 255 -9.04 -19.76 -41.60
CA ASP A 255 -8.22 -20.95 -41.80
C ASP A 255 -9.07 -22.23 -41.75
N ASN A 256 -8.64 -23.22 -42.53
CA ASN A 256 -9.33 -24.50 -42.65
C ASN A 256 -9.35 -25.23 -41.29
N GLY A 257 -10.54 -25.58 -40.81
CA GLY A 257 -10.77 -26.18 -39.49
C GLY A 257 -11.55 -25.30 -38.50
N ALA A 258 -12.11 -24.17 -38.92
CA ALA A 258 -13.08 -23.39 -38.15
C ALA A 258 -14.48 -24.06 -38.18
N ILE A 259 -14.57 -25.27 -37.64
CA ILE A 259 -15.75 -26.14 -37.69
C ILE A 259 -16.60 -25.98 -36.42
N ILE A 260 -17.91 -25.80 -36.62
CA ILE A 260 -18.94 -25.95 -35.59
C ILE A 260 -19.70 -27.24 -35.88
N ARG A 261 -19.87 -28.11 -34.88
CA ARG A 261 -20.54 -29.40 -35.06
C ARG A 261 -22.07 -29.26 -35.03
N GLY A 262 -22.77 -30.16 -35.73
CA GLY A 262 -24.23 -30.11 -35.86
C GLY A 262 -24.96 -30.26 -34.51
N GLY A 263 -25.69 -29.22 -34.10
CA GLY A 263 -26.40 -29.15 -32.82
C GLY A 263 -25.65 -28.45 -31.68
N ASP A 264 -24.38 -28.09 -31.87
CA ASP A 264 -23.62 -27.29 -30.90
C ASP A 264 -23.86 -25.78 -31.09
N THR A 265 -23.34 -24.98 -30.15
CA THR A 265 -23.45 -23.52 -30.16
C THR A 265 -22.11 -22.91 -29.76
N GLU A 266 -21.48 -22.22 -30.71
CA GLU A 266 -20.09 -21.75 -30.59
C GLU A 266 -19.96 -20.24 -30.72
N ASN A 267 -18.88 -19.69 -30.18
CA ASN A 267 -18.63 -18.25 -30.14
C ASN A 267 -17.58 -17.86 -31.18
N LEU A 268 -17.97 -17.02 -32.13
CA LEU A 268 -17.07 -16.34 -33.07
C LEU A 268 -16.78 -14.92 -32.55
N THR A 269 -15.61 -14.72 -31.95
CA THR A 269 -15.19 -13.44 -31.36
C THR A 269 -14.28 -12.65 -32.31
N VAL A 270 -14.37 -11.32 -32.23
CA VAL A 270 -13.45 -10.37 -32.86
C VAL A 270 -12.64 -9.74 -31.74
N ALA A 271 -11.33 -9.92 -31.82
CA ALA A 271 -10.34 -9.32 -30.94
C ALA A 271 -9.52 -8.26 -31.69
N ILE A 272 -9.03 -7.26 -30.97
CA ILE A 272 -8.24 -6.15 -31.52
C ILE A 272 -6.97 -5.98 -30.71
N SER A 273 -5.84 -5.79 -31.40
CA SER A 273 -4.62 -5.29 -30.79
C SER A 273 -4.53 -3.77 -30.97
N GLY A 274 -4.20 -3.04 -29.89
CA GLY A 274 -3.96 -1.60 -29.93
C GLY A 274 -2.68 -1.22 -30.69
N ILE A 275 -2.44 0.08 -30.90
CA ILE A 275 -1.10 0.59 -31.27
C ILE A 275 -0.29 1.00 -30.04
N SER A 276 1.04 1.07 -30.18
CA SER A 276 1.99 1.44 -29.12
C SER A 276 2.15 2.95 -28.88
N ASN A 277 1.28 3.79 -29.45
CA ASN A 277 1.47 5.25 -29.51
C ASN A 277 0.17 6.01 -29.87
N LEU A 278 -0.94 5.74 -29.18
CA LEU A 278 -2.20 6.44 -29.42
C LEU A 278 -2.01 7.95 -29.14
N ASP A 279 -2.55 8.81 -30.01
CA ASP A 279 -2.52 10.25 -29.71
C ASP A 279 -3.43 10.52 -28.51
N THR A 280 -3.00 11.35 -27.56
CA THR A 280 -3.83 11.77 -26.42
C THR A 280 -5.14 12.46 -26.83
N ASN A 281 -5.25 12.93 -28.08
CA ASN A 281 -6.48 13.45 -28.69
C ASN A 281 -7.39 12.35 -29.28
N ASP A 282 -6.83 11.17 -29.59
CA ASP A 282 -7.53 9.96 -30.04
C ASP A 282 -7.85 9.00 -28.86
N ALA A 283 -7.44 9.33 -27.63
CA ALA A 283 -7.77 8.57 -26.42
C ALA A 283 -9.24 8.75 -25.99
N ALA A 284 -9.83 7.67 -25.45
CA ALA A 284 -11.25 7.51 -25.13
C ALA A 284 -12.22 7.57 -26.34
N ASP A 285 -11.71 7.59 -27.57
CA ASP A 285 -12.56 7.53 -28.77
C ASP A 285 -13.20 6.15 -28.96
N THR A 286 -14.47 6.17 -29.36
CA THR A 286 -15.28 4.97 -29.56
C THR A 286 -15.31 4.55 -31.01
N TRP A 287 -15.13 3.26 -31.26
CA TRP A 287 -15.40 2.61 -32.54
C TRP A 287 -16.55 1.61 -32.39
N THR A 288 -17.05 1.12 -33.52
CA THR A 288 -18.06 0.06 -33.55
C THR A 288 -17.72 -1.02 -34.57
N VAL A 289 -18.15 -2.25 -34.34
CA VAL A 289 -17.99 -3.40 -35.27
C VAL A 289 -19.34 -4.08 -35.54
N ASP A 290 -19.58 -4.49 -36.79
CA ASP A 290 -20.78 -5.23 -37.23
C ASP A 290 -20.41 -6.50 -38.01
N PHE A 291 -21.10 -7.61 -37.72
CA PHE A 291 -20.95 -8.91 -38.38
C PHE A 291 -21.87 -8.99 -39.62
N THR A 292 -21.60 -8.16 -40.64
CA THR A 292 -22.52 -7.97 -41.77
C THR A 292 -22.62 -9.13 -42.77
N GLN A 293 -21.80 -10.18 -42.64
CA GLN A 293 -22.00 -11.46 -43.32
C GLN A 293 -21.17 -12.58 -42.71
N ILE A 294 -21.74 -13.79 -42.64
CA ILE A 294 -21.04 -15.05 -42.38
C ILE A 294 -21.13 -15.92 -43.64
N ARG A 295 -20.04 -16.59 -44.03
CA ARG A 295 -20.04 -17.63 -45.07
C ARG A 295 -19.54 -18.94 -44.49
N PHE A 296 -20.33 -19.99 -44.66
CA PHE A 296 -19.98 -21.34 -44.25
C PHE A 296 -20.04 -22.34 -45.41
N ARG A 297 -19.51 -23.54 -45.18
CA ARG A 297 -19.73 -24.75 -46.00
C ARG A 297 -20.29 -25.85 -45.11
N ASP A 298 -21.22 -26.66 -45.61
CA ASP A 298 -21.81 -27.79 -44.89
C ASP A 298 -21.17 -29.17 -45.24
N GLY A 299 -21.66 -30.25 -44.62
CA GLY A 299 -21.22 -31.62 -44.87
C GLY A 299 -21.49 -32.13 -46.29
N ALA A 300 -22.52 -31.61 -46.96
CA ALA A 300 -22.77 -31.85 -48.38
C ALA A 300 -21.76 -31.13 -49.30
N GLY A 301 -21.05 -30.13 -48.77
CA GLY A 301 -20.07 -29.33 -49.49
C GLY A 301 -20.64 -28.10 -50.20
N ASP A 302 -21.93 -27.79 -50.00
CA ASP A 302 -22.55 -26.56 -50.48
C ASP A 302 -22.10 -25.39 -49.59
N SER A 303 -22.01 -24.18 -50.17
CA SER A 303 -21.59 -22.98 -49.44
C SER A 303 -22.67 -21.91 -49.43
N THR A 304 -23.02 -21.51 -48.21
CA THR A 304 -24.06 -20.53 -47.89
C THR A 304 -23.42 -19.24 -47.42
N SER A 305 -24.07 -18.09 -47.66
CA SER A 305 -23.61 -16.79 -47.18
C SER A 305 -24.80 -15.97 -46.70
N GLU A 306 -24.85 -15.70 -45.40
CA GLU A 306 -25.98 -15.11 -44.69
C GLU A 306 -25.58 -13.77 -44.06
N ASP A 307 -26.59 -13.00 -43.66
CA ASP A 307 -26.45 -11.76 -42.89
C ASP A 307 -27.03 -12.05 -41.48
N PRO A 308 -26.19 -12.12 -40.44
CA PRO A 308 -26.63 -12.27 -39.05
C PRO A 308 -27.68 -11.26 -38.59
N ALA A 309 -27.71 -10.06 -39.19
CA ALA A 309 -28.63 -8.97 -38.88
C ALA A 309 -28.69 -8.57 -37.39
N THR A 310 -27.62 -8.84 -36.64
CA THR A 310 -27.54 -8.61 -35.19
C THR A 310 -27.25 -7.15 -34.80
N GLY A 311 -26.66 -6.37 -35.72
CA GLY A 311 -26.24 -4.98 -35.50
C GLY A 311 -24.86 -4.84 -34.86
N THR A 312 -24.50 -3.60 -34.52
CA THR A 312 -23.16 -3.25 -34.04
C THR A 312 -22.90 -3.56 -32.57
N ARG A 313 -21.61 -3.67 -32.22
CA ARG A 313 -21.08 -3.48 -30.86
C ARG A 313 -20.13 -2.29 -30.80
N THR A 314 -20.14 -1.58 -29.68
CA THR A 314 -19.28 -0.43 -29.38
C THR A 314 -18.17 -0.85 -28.42
N PHE A 315 -16.98 -0.31 -28.65
CA PHE A 315 -15.79 -0.39 -27.81
C PHE A 315 -15.06 0.96 -27.89
N SER A 316 -14.12 1.23 -26.98
CA SER A 316 -13.26 2.41 -27.03
C SER A 316 -11.78 2.02 -27.04
N PHE A 317 -10.96 2.92 -27.59
CA PHE A 317 -9.53 2.93 -27.36
C PHE A 317 -9.24 3.88 -26.19
N GLU A 318 -8.32 3.50 -25.32
CA GLU A 318 -8.03 4.20 -24.07
C GLU A 318 -6.51 4.25 -23.89
N SER A 319 -5.98 5.30 -23.23
CA SER A 319 -4.55 5.28 -22.90
C SER A 319 -4.21 4.09 -22.01
N PHE A 320 -2.97 3.59 -22.05
CA PHE A 320 -2.58 2.45 -21.22
C PHE A 320 -2.85 2.70 -19.72
N ALA A 321 -2.55 3.91 -19.24
CA ALA A 321 -2.93 4.37 -17.91
C ALA A 321 -4.44 4.31 -17.64
N THR A 322 -5.30 4.75 -18.58
CA THR A 322 -6.76 4.70 -18.44
C THR A 322 -7.33 3.27 -18.53
N ALA A 323 -6.66 2.36 -19.24
CA ALA A 323 -7.04 0.96 -19.37
C ALA A 323 -6.64 0.13 -18.13
N THR A 324 -5.47 0.40 -17.56
CA THR A 324 -4.91 -0.30 -16.38
C THR A 324 -5.19 0.39 -15.04
N ASN A 325 -5.73 1.61 -15.06
CA ASN A 325 -5.82 2.56 -13.93
C ASN A 325 -4.45 2.88 -13.33
N ALA A 326 -3.41 3.04 -14.16
CA ALA A 326 -2.08 3.46 -13.71
C ALA A 326 -2.14 4.90 -13.16
N GLU A 327 -1.89 5.04 -11.87
CA GLU A 327 -2.01 6.31 -11.13
C GLU A 327 -0.93 6.32 -10.04
N LEU A 328 -0.10 7.37 -9.99
CA LEU A 328 0.84 7.58 -8.89
C LEU A 328 0.17 8.45 -7.83
N ARG A 329 0.11 7.96 -6.59
CA ARG A 329 -0.43 8.75 -5.47
C ARG A 329 0.61 9.06 -4.41
N LEU A 330 0.74 10.33 -4.08
CA LEU A 330 1.53 10.84 -2.97
C LEU A 330 0.69 10.95 -1.68
N VAL A 331 1.31 10.65 -0.54
CA VAL A 331 0.72 10.82 0.80
C VAL A 331 1.82 11.09 1.83
N GLU A 332 1.61 12.04 2.74
CA GLU A 332 2.43 12.20 3.96
C GLU A 332 2.51 10.90 4.78
N ASN A 333 3.69 10.59 5.35
CA ASN A 333 3.94 9.31 6.06
C ASN A 333 4.17 9.47 7.57
N ASP A 334 5.37 9.91 8.00
CA ASP A 334 5.69 10.02 9.43
C ASP A 334 5.41 11.43 9.98
N GLU A 335 4.38 11.54 10.83
CA GLU A 335 4.07 12.73 11.63
C GLU A 335 5.29 13.21 12.45
N ASN A 336 6.19 12.31 12.90
CA ASN A 336 7.39 12.71 13.66
C ASN A 336 8.43 13.45 12.81
N ILE A 337 8.37 13.32 11.47
CA ILE A 337 9.18 14.09 10.52
C ILE A 337 8.40 15.31 10.05
N ASN A 338 7.13 15.16 9.68
CA ASN A 338 6.36 16.22 9.02
C ASN A 338 5.82 17.29 9.98
N ASP A 339 5.45 16.96 11.22
CA ASP A 339 5.01 18.01 12.16
C ASP A 339 6.19 18.94 12.50
N ALA A 340 5.89 20.24 12.61
CA ALA A 340 6.88 21.29 12.86
C ALA A 340 7.62 21.06 14.20
N HIS A 341 8.87 20.61 14.09
CA HIS A 341 9.73 20.22 15.19
C HIS A 341 11.14 20.84 15.06
N VAL A 342 11.88 20.90 16.17
CA VAL A 342 13.22 21.53 16.20
C VAL A 342 14.29 20.65 15.55
N ILE A 343 14.96 21.20 14.53
CA ILE A 343 16.19 20.67 13.97
C ILE A 343 17.36 21.01 14.90
N ASP A 344 18.26 20.04 15.09
CA ASP A 344 19.41 20.07 16.01
C ASP A 344 20.67 20.12 15.15
N VAL A 345 21.18 21.33 14.92
CA VAL A 345 22.37 21.60 14.08
C VAL A 345 23.60 21.87 14.94
N HIS A 346 24.79 21.60 14.42
CA HIS A 346 26.03 21.89 15.15
C HIS A 346 26.54 23.31 14.91
N ALA A 347 27.01 23.98 15.96
CA ALA A 347 27.47 25.36 15.85
C ALA A 347 28.73 25.61 14.99
N THR A 348 29.53 24.58 14.66
CA THR A 348 30.81 24.77 13.95
C THR A 348 31.10 23.77 12.84
N ASP A 349 30.19 22.82 12.60
CA ASP A 349 30.35 21.75 11.62
C ASP A 349 28.98 21.51 10.97
N ASP A 350 28.97 20.96 9.76
CA ASP A 350 27.73 20.74 9.01
C ASP A 350 26.89 19.62 9.60
N THR A 351 25.56 19.70 9.43
CA THR A 351 24.61 18.71 9.96
C THR A 351 23.86 18.04 8.81
N ASN A 352 24.36 16.89 8.40
CA ASN A 352 23.93 16.19 7.20
C ASN A 352 22.69 15.30 7.44
N ASP A 353 22.03 14.92 6.34
CA ASP A 353 21.06 13.82 6.26
C ASP A 353 19.87 13.95 7.24
N VAL A 354 19.40 15.19 7.47
CA VAL A 354 18.27 15.48 8.35
C VAL A 354 16.95 15.37 7.56
N PRO A 355 15.98 14.51 7.94
CA PRO A 355 14.68 14.45 7.28
C PRO A 355 13.85 15.74 7.46
N LEU A 356 13.28 16.25 6.37
CA LEU A 356 12.44 17.47 6.34
C LEU A 356 11.04 17.23 5.74
N LEU A 357 10.88 16.15 4.97
CA LEU A 357 9.59 15.67 4.47
C LEU A 357 9.64 14.14 4.38
N SER A 358 8.63 13.47 4.90
CA SER A 358 8.43 12.01 4.80
C SER A 358 7.08 11.73 4.14
N PHE A 359 7.11 10.95 3.06
CA PHE A 359 5.95 10.66 2.23
C PHE A 359 5.99 9.22 1.71
N THR A 360 4.91 8.78 1.10
CA THR A 360 4.80 7.48 0.42
C THR A 360 4.37 7.70 -1.01
N MET A 361 4.94 6.91 -1.91
CA MET A 361 4.53 6.85 -3.32
C MET A 361 3.83 5.52 -3.53
N GLU A 362 2.60 5.55 -4.05
CA GLU A 362 1.72 4.39 -4.21
C GLU A 362 1.38 4.22 -5.69
N ALA A 363 1.87 3.13 -6.30
CA ALA A 363 1.50 2.76 -7.66
C ALA A 363 0.13 2.09 -7.64
N ARG A 364 -0.83 2.63 -8.37
CA ARG A 364 -2.21 2.13 -8.45
C ARG A 364 -2.50 1.53 -9.82
N GLY A 365 -3.59 0.77 -9.88
CA GLY A 365 -3.97 0.03 -11.07
C GLY A 365 -3.27 -1.33 -11.16
N THR A 366 -2.86 -1.69 -12.37
CA THR A 366 -2.14 -2.95 -12.67
C THR A 366 -0.86 -2.75 -13.49
N SER A 367 -0.38 -1.51 -13.64
CA SER A 367 0.93 -1.20 -14.22
C SER A 367 1.98 -1.04 -13.13
N ASP A 368 3.20 -1.51 -13.39
CA ASP A 368 4.39 -0.99 -12.71
C ASP A 368 4.57 0.49 -13.13
N LEU A 369 5.10 1.33 -12.26
CA LEU A 369 5.36 2.76 -12.54
C LEU A 369 6.84 3.08 -12.45
N LYS A 370 7.36 3.82 -13.42
CA LYS A 370 8.76 4.20 -13.50
C LYS A 370 8.97 5.69 -13.24
N LEU A 371 9.47 6.03 -12.05
CA LEU A 371 9.87 7.37 -11.67
C LEU A 371 11.23 7.71 -12.30
N ASN A 372 11.23 8.57 -13.32
CA ASN A 372 12.45 9.13 -13.93
C ASN A 372 12.87 10.44 -13.24
N LYS A 373 11.91 11.30 -12.87
CA LYS A 373 12.15 12.59 -12.20
C LYS A 373 11.14 12.90 -11.11
N LEU A 374 11.62 13.53 -10.06
CA LEU A 374 10.84 14.04 -8.92
C LEU A 374 11.31 15.46 -8.59
N ALA A 375 10.42 16.35 -8.16
CA ALA A 375 10.82 17.65 -7.62
C ALA A 375 10.08 18.01 -6.33
N ALA A 376 10.76 18.76 -5.45
CA ALA A 376 10.20 19.32 -4.23
C ALA A 376 10.63 20.78 -4.06
N SER A 377 9.73 21.62 -3.56
CA SER A 377 9.99 23.03 -3.25
C SER A 377 10.49 23.17 -1.81
N THR A 378 11.58 23.89 -1.60
CA THR A 378 12.05 24.28 -0.26
C THR A 378 11.78 25.75 -0.04
N THR A 379 11.22 26.10 1.12
CA THR A 379 11.00 27.50 1.54
C THR A 379 11.61 27.75 2.92
N VAL A 380 12.29 28.88 3.06
CA VAL A 380 12.87 29.36 4.33
C VAL A 380 12.16 30.61 4.83
N THR A 381 12.25 30.88 6.12
CA THR A 381 11.76 32.12 6.73
C THR A 381 12.65 32.51 7.91
N GLY A 382 13.14 33.75 7.88
CA GLY A 382 14.17 34.27 8.77
C GLY A 382 15.42 34.62 7.96
N ALA A 383 16.06 33.59 7.39
CA ALA A 383 17.11 33.66 6.38
C ALA A 383 16.73 34.49 5.14
N SER A 384 17.75 34.91 4.38
CA SER A 384 17.56 35.66 3.13
C SER A 384 17.41 34.73 1.92
N HIS A 385 18.11 33.60 1.93
CA HIS A 385 18.25 32.66 0.82
C HIS A 385 18.22 31.21 1.33
N VAL A 386 17.81 30.24 0.51
CA VAL A 386 17.79 28.82 0.96
C VAL A 386 19.20 28.30 1.27
N ASP A 387 20.24 28.78 0.58
CA ASP A 387 21.64 28.38 0.80
C ASP A 387 22.31 29.04 2.02
N ASP A 388 21.68 30.03 2.67
CA ASP A 388 22.03 30.44 4.04
C ASP A 388 21.83 29.27 5.02
N ILE A 389 20.86 28.38 4.75
CA ILE A 389 20.44 27.28 5.63
C ILE A 389 20.95 25.92 5.13
N LEU A 390 20.72 25.56 3.87
CA LEU A 390 21.00 24.23 3.32
C LEU A 390 22.15 24.25 2.31
N LYS A 391 23.14 23.38 2.52
CA LYS A 391 24.21 23.12 1.55
C LYS A 391 23.79 22.17 0.45
N GLU A 392 22.86 21.27 0.75
CA GLU A 392 22.45 20.17 -0.12
C GLU A 392 21.07 19.65 0.29
N VAL A 393 20.31 19.13 -0.67
CA VAL A 393 19.02 18.46 -0.48
C VAL A 393 19.11 17.10 -1.17
N THR A 394 18.75 16.00 -0.50
CA THR A 394 18.84 14.63 -1.04
C THR A 394 17.49 13.92 -1.00
N LEU A 395 17.21 13.11 -2.02
CA LEU A 395 16.06 12.21 -2.09
C LEU A 395 16.48 10.82 -1.61
N TRP A 396 15.73 10.27 -0.67
CA TRP A 396 15.89 8.92 -0.13
C TRP A 396 14.63 8.10 -0.42
N ILE A 397 14.79 6.84 -0.81
CA ILE A 397 13.68 5.89 -1.02
C ILE A 397 14.02 4.58 -0.31
N ASP A 398 13.05 4.01 0.41
CA ASP A 398 13.15 2.81 1.27
C ASP A 398 14.37 2.79 2.22
N GLY A 399 14.86 3.98 2.57
CA GLY A 399 15.98 4.20 3.50
C GLY A 399 17.37 4.24 2.86
N GLU A 400 17.49 4.21 1.53
CA GLU A 400 18.75 4.44 0.79
C GLU A 400 18.72 5.81 0.08
N GLU A 401 19.88 6.47 0.02
CA GLU A 401 20.07 7.75 -0.69
C GLU A 401 20.10 7.50 -2.20
N ILE A 402 19.22 8.15 -2.96
CA ILE A 402 19.09 7.95 -4.41
C ILE A 402 19.91 8.99 -5.17
N THR A 403 19.69 10.28 -4.89
CA THR A 403 20.41 11.38 -5.56
C THR A 403 20.31 12.72 -4.81
N SER A 404 21.22 13.63 -5.13
CA SER A 404 21.23 15.04 -4.71
C SER A 404 20.38 15.89 -5.66
N GLY A 405 19.49 16.72 -5.12
CA GLY A 405 18.64 17.62 -5.89
C GLY A 405 19.39 18.83 -6.45
N THR A 406 19.06 19.23 -7.68
CA THR A 406 19.58 20.44 -8.34
C THR A 406 18.54 21.55 -8.33
N SER A 407 18.92 22.78 -7.98
CA SER A 407 18.04 23.96 -7.99
C SER A 407 17.53 24.30 -9.39
N ILE A 408 16.21 24.51 -9.55
CA ILE A 408 15.56 24.73 -10.86
C ILE A 408 14.94 26.11 -11.08
N GLN A 409 14.82 26.96 -10.06
CA GLN A 409 14.32 28.34 -10.22
C GLN A 409 15.45 29.38 -10.42
N ASP A 410 16.72 28.94 -10.35
CA ASP A 410 17.93 29.72 -10.66
C ASP A 410 18.02 30.13 -12.15
N SER A 411 17.18 31.10 -12.53
CA SER A 411 17.06 31.61 -13.90
C SER A 411 18.07 32.73 -14.22
N ASP A 412 18.87 33.18 -13.24
CA ASP A 412 19.93 34.18 -13.43
C ASP A 412 21.37 33.67 -13.16
N GLY A 413 21.52 32.52 -12.50
CA GLY A 413 22.79 31.82 -12.29
C GLY A 413 23.58 32.32 -11.07
N VAL A 414 22.94 33.00 -10.11
CA VAL A 414 23.64 33.78 -9.07
C VAL A 414 22.98 33.76 -7.67
N GLU A 415 21.66 33.69 -7.53
CA GLU A 415 20.99 33.94 -6.23
C GLU A 415 19.73 33.06 -6.03
N VAL A 416 19.84 31.96 -5.26
CA VAL A 416 18.67 31.11 -4.89
C VAL A 416 17.74 31.87 -3.94
N GLY A 417 16.42 31.75 -4.14
CA GLY A 417 15.44 32.59 -3.42
C GLY A 417 15.25 32.23 -1.93
N THR A 418 14.27 32.89 -1.29
CA THR A 418 13.67 32.38 -0.03
C THR A 418 12.81 31.14 -0.25
N THR A 419 12.49 30.85 -1.52
CA THR A 419 11.83 29.63 -2.00
C THR A 419 12.61 29.18 -3.22
N GLU A 420 12.98 27.90 -3.29
CA GLU A 420 13.76 27.30 -4.37
C GLU A 420 13.24 25.89 -4.66
N GLY A 421 13.15 25.51 -5.93
CA GLY A 421 12.73 24.17 -6.34
C GLY A 421 13.94 23.27 -6.52
N TYR A 422 13.91 22.05 -6.00
CA TYR A 422 14.96 21.05 -6.18
C TYR A 422 14.43 19.90 -7.03
N LEU A 423 15.08 19.66 -8.18
CA LEU A 423 14.83 18.55 -9.09
C LEU A 423 15.81 17.40 -8.82
N PHE A 424 15.26 16.20 -8.67
CA PHE A 424 15.96 14.94 -8.60
C PHE A 424 15.73 14.21 -9.94
N ASP A 425 16.78 14.16 -10.78
CA ASP A 425 16.78 13.61 -12.15
C ASP A 425 17.65 12.34 -12.22
N ASP A 426 17.63 11.63 -13.35
CA ASP A 426 18.31 10.34 -13.58
C ASP A 426 17.95 9.25 -12.54
N LEU A 427 16.70 9.22 -12.04
CA LEU A 427 16.29 8.35 -10.92
C LEU A 427 16.18 6.85 -11.28
N ASP A 428 15.68 6.53 -12.48
CA ASP A 428 15.52 5.16 -13.02
C ASP A 428 14.81 4.17 -12.05
N TYR A 429 13.88 4.66 -11.21
CA TYR A 429 13.30 3.90 -10.09
C TYR A 429 11.91 3.33 -10.42
N THR A 430 11.73 2.02 -10.28
CA THR A 430 10.43 1.35 -10.52
C THR A 430 9.68 1.07 -9.21
N ILE A 431 8.37 1.32 -9.21
CA ILE A 431 7.41 0.96 -8.16
C ILE A 431 6.47 -0.11 -8.75
N ASP A 432 6.55 -1.34 -8.24
CA ASP A 432 5.74 -2.48 -8.71
C ASP A 432 4.22 -2.22 -8.57
N ALA A 433 3.42 -2.83 -9.45
CA ALA A 433 1.97 -2.62 -9.58
C ALA A 433 1.19 -2.92 -8.28
N GLY A 434 0.64 -1.87 -7.66
CA GLY A 434 -0.15 -1.97 -6.43
C GLY A 434 0.66 -1.88 -5.13
N ASP A 435 1.99 -1.75 -5.22
CA ASP A 435 2.86 -1.57 -4.06
C ASP A 435 3.02 -0.07 -3.67
N LYS A 436 3.63 0.13 -2.50
CA LYS A 436 3.87 1.44 -1.90
C LYS A 436 5.29 1.47 -1.34
N VAL A 437 6.07 2.47 -1.75
CA VAL A 437 7.42 2.74 -1.24
C VAL A 437 7.41 3.94 -0.29
N GLU A 438 8.34 3.96 0.67
CA GLU A 438 8.52 5.08 1.60
C GLU A 438 9.65 5.99 1.09
N ALA A 439 9.43 7.31 1.10
CA ALA A 439 10.39 8.28 0.59
C ALA A 439 10.57 9.46 1.56
N GLU A 440 11.77 10.03 1.56
CA GLU A 440 12.11 11.20 2.37
C GLU A 440 12.90 12.22 1.55
N ILE A 441 12.57 13.50 1.72
CA ILE A 441 13.48 14.60 1.35
C ILE A 441 14.27 14.97 2.60
N ARG A 442 15.61 14.97 2.48
CA ARG A 442 16.54 15.32 3.55
C ARG A 442 17.37 16.55 3.18
N GLY A 443 17.77 17.32 4.19
CA GLY A 443 18.65 18.48 4.05
C GLY A 443 19.97 18.29 4.80
N SER A 444 21.05 18.79 4.21
CA SER A 444 22.34 18.97 4.89
C SER A 444 22.54 20.44 5.21
N PHE A 445 22.58 20.77 6.50
CA PHE A 445 22.56 22.14 7.01
C PHE A 445 23.96 22.75 7.17
N ASN A 446 24.06 24.06 6.90
CA ASN A 446 25.18 24.91 7.31
C ASN A 446 25.39 24.87 8.84
N SER A 447 26.59 25.21 9.30
CA SER A 447 26.84 25.46 10.72
C SER A 447 26.40 26.87 11.16
N VAL A 448 26.09 27.04 12.44
CA VAL A 448 25.76 28.36 13.04
C VAL A 448 26.97 29.33 13.02
N ALA A 449 28.17 28.85 12.72
CA ALA A 449 29.36 29.69 12.52
C ALA A 449 29.52 30.21 11.08
N ASP A 450 28.71 29.74 10.13
CA ASP A 450 28.75 30.14 8.72
C ASP A 450 27.69 31.20 8.38
N ALA A 451 26.54 30.80 7.83
CA ALA A 451 25.46 31.70 7.36
C ALA A 451 24.11 31.48 8.08
N LEU A 452 23.97 30.39 8.85
CA LEU A 452 22.72 29.98 9.48
C LEU A 452 22.50 30.71 10.82
N ASP A 453 21.41 31.46 10.94
CA ASP A 453 20.99 32.11 12.20
C ASP A 453 20.02 31.21 13.02
N GLU A 454 20.23 31.11 14.34
CA GLU A 454 19.37 30.30 15.22
C GLU A 454 17.94 30.86 15.32
N GLY A 455 16.94 30.02 15.05
CA GLY A 455 15.51 30.36 15.10
C GLY A 455 14.85 30.61 13.75
N ASP A 456 15.62 30.60 12.66
CA ASP A 456 15.08 30.49 11.30
C ASP A 456 14.34 29.16 11.11
N THR A 457 13.40 29.13 10.16
CA THR A 457 12.59 27.94 9.85
C THR A 457 12.74 27.52 8.39
N VAL A 458 12.79 26.21 8.14
CA VAL A 458 12.71 25.61 6.79
C VAL A 458 11.47 24.72 6.65
N THR A 459 10.93 24.66 5.44
CA THR A 459 9.80 23.82 5.02
C THR A 459 10.09 23.20 3.66
N VAL A 460 9.69 21.94 3.44
CA VAL A 460 9.72 21.29 2.13
C VAL A 460 8.30 20.90 1.73
N THR A 461 7.89 21.19 0.49
CA THR A 461 6.59 20.83 -0.07
C THR A 461 6.70 20.12 -1.40
N ILE A 462 5.81 19.16 -1.63
CA ILE A 462 5.42 18.67 -2.95
C ILE A 462 3.95 19.03 -3.11
N ASP A 463 3.63 19.83 -4.12
CA ASP A 463 2.28 20.33 -4.39
C ASP A 463 1.86 20.10 -5.85
N GLU A 464 0.55 20.18 -6.13
CA GLU A 464 -0.01 19.85 -7.46
C GLU A 464 0.54 20.80 -8.55
N ASP A 465 0.90 22.05 -8.21
CA ASP A 465 1.53 23.00 -9.14
C ASP A 465 2.96 22.53 -9.56
N THR A 466 3.61 21.68 -8.76
CA THR A 466 4.88 21.02 -9.13
C THR A 466 4.71 19.70 -9.89
N THR A 467 3.68 18.89 -9.60
CA THR A 467 3.50 17.56 -10.23
C THR A 467 2.96 17.61 -11.66
N ASP A 468 2.16 18.62 -12.02
CA ASP A 468 1.66 18.85 -13.40
C ASP A 468 2.83 18.94 -14.42
N THR A 469 3.96 19.54 -14.05
CA THR A 469 4.98 19.96 -15.02
C THR A 469 5.99 18.84 -15.41
N PRO A 470 6.13 18.48 -16.71
CA PRO A 470 7.10 17.46 -17.18
C PRO A 470 8.59 17.81 -17.01
N ALA A 471 8.90 19.02 -16.52
CA ALA A 471 10.26 19.44 -16.17
C ALA A 471 10.60 19.17 -14.70
N ALA A 472 9.60 18.81 -13.89
CA ALA A 472 9.70 18.58 -12.45
C ALA A 472 9.37 17.12 -12.10
N TRP A 473 8.31 16.58 -12.68
CA TRP A 473 7.84 15.21 -12.48
C TRP A 473 7.72 14.46 -13.80
N ASP A 474 8.29 13.26 -13.84
CA ASP A 474 8.41 12.45 -15.04
C ASP A 474 8.29 10.98 -14.63
N VAL A 475 7.12 10.41 -14.90
CA VAL A 475 6.72 9.06 -14.45
C VAL A 475 6.11 8.34 -15.64
N ASP A 476 6.74 7.25 -16.05
CA ASP A 476 6.25 6.39 -17.14
C ASP A 476 5.46 5.20 -16.57
N ASP A 477 4.59 4.61 -17.39
CA ASP A 477 4.00 3.29 -17.13
C ASP A 477 4.88 2.13 -17.66
N GLU A 478 4.42 0.88 -17.59
CA GLU A 478 5.18 -0.30 -18.03
C GLU A 478 5.46 -0.30 -19.56
N THR A 479 4.70 0.45 -20.36
CA THR A 479 4.93 0.62 -21.81
C THR A 479 6.00 1.67 -22.11
N GLY A 480 6.22 2.61 -21.19
CA GLY A 480 7.13 3.74 -21.36
C GLY A 480 6.46 5.03 -21.86
N GLU A 481 5.12 5.12 -21.82
CA GLU A 481 4.39 6.38 -22.01
C GLU A 481 4.21 7.11 -20.67
N ARG A 482 4.20 8.46 -20.70
CA ARG A 482 4.24 9.27 -19.48
C ARG A 482 2.83 9.48 -18.91
N LEU A 483 2.66 9.30 -17.60
CA LEU A 483 1.40 9.55 -16.91
C LEU A 483 0.87 10.99 -17.13
N GLY A 484 -0.45 11.13 -17.16
CA GLY A 484 -1.12 12.42 -17.23
C GLY A 484 -1.12 13.16 -15.89
N ASP A 485 -1.33 14.47 -15.92
CA ASP A 485 -1.57 15.32 -14.73
C ASP A 485 -2.65 14.71 -13.82
N ALA A 486 -3.77 14.28 -14.40
CA ALA A 486 -4.88 13.65 -13.68
C ALA A 486 -4.53 12.30 -13.00
N ASP A 487 -3.41 11.68 -13.37
CA ASP A 487 -2.93 10.39 -12.88
C ASP A 487 -1.76 10.55 -11.88
N LEU A 488 -1.27 11.78 -11.66
CA LEU A 488 -0.19 12.13 -10.71
C LEU A 488 -0.77 12.93 -9.54
N ILE A 489 -1.36 12.25 -8.56
CA ILE A 489 -2.23 12.90 -7.57
C ILE A 489 -1.65 13.03 -6.16
N GLY A 490 -1.94 14.18 -5.53
CA GLY A 490 -1.80 14.39 -4.10
C GLY A 490 -0.51 15.09 -3.70
N THR A 491 -0.50 15.61 -2.48
CA THR A 491 0.55 16.50 -1.97
C THR A 491 1.17 15.96 -0.68
N ALA A 492 2.35 16.50 -0.35
CA ALA A 492 3.00 16.24 0.94
C ALA A 492 3.74 17.50 1.41
N THR A 493 3.48 17.93 2.66
CA THR A 493 3.99 19.19 3.21
C THR A 493 4.66 18.98 4.57
N GLY A 494 5.93 19.36 4.67
CA GLY A 494 6.64 19.47 5.93
C GLY A 494 6.17 20.69 6.72
N GLY A 495 6.47 20.70 8.01
CA GLY A 495 6.22 21.85 8.88
C GLY A 495 7.16 23.02 8.60
N ALA A 496 6.97 24.11 9.34
CA ALA A 496 8.01 25.13 9.49
C ALA A 496 8.95 24.68 10.62
N HIS A 497 10.00 23.93 10.26
CA HIS A 497 10.95 23.33 11.19
C HIS A 497 11.97 24.39 11.67
N PRO A 498 11.92 24.87 12.92
CA PRO A 498 12.90 25.82 13.45
C PRO A 498 14.25 25.15 13.73
N ILE A 499 15.33 25.90 13.59
CA ILE A 499 16.70 25.37 13.60
C ILE A 499 17.52 25.97 14.76
N TYR A 500 18.21 25.12 15.53
CA TYR A 500 18.97 25.52 16.73
C TYR A 500 20.19 24.59 17.01
N ASP A 501 21.29 25.14 17.57
CA ASP A 501 22.36 24.37 18.25
C ASP A 501 22.01 24.15 19.71
N ASN A 502 21.44 25.16 20.36
CA ASN A 502 21.01 25.10 21.74
C ASN A 502 19.49 25.13 21.78
N GLY A 503 18.86 24.16 22.44
CA GLY A 503 17.39 24.10 22.45
C GLY A 503 16.83 22.91 23.23
N ILE A 504 15.55 22.66 23.01
CA ILE A 504 14.85 21.50 23.57
C ILE A 504 14.02 20.77 22.50
N LYS A 505 13.98 19.44 22.60
CA LYS A 505 13.00 18.60 21.91
C LYS A 505 11.99 18.11 22.95
N VAL A 506 10.73 18.50 22.79
CA VAL A 506 9.63 18.18 23.71
C VAL A 506 8.76 17.12 23.03
N LYS A 507 8.41 16.03 23.73
CA LYS A 507 7.55 14.96 23.19
C LYS A 507 6.39 14.65 24.11
N PHE A 508 5.19 14.62 23.57
CA PHE A 508 3.98 14.23 24.31
C PHE A 508 4.06 12.76 24.77
N LEU A 509 3.64 12.49 26.01
CA LEU A 509 3.62 11.12 26.57
C LEU A 509 2.20 10.63 26.88
N SER A 510 1.36 11.47 27.48
CA SER A 510 -0.06 11.15 27.76
C SER A 510 -0.81 12.38 28.29
N GLN A 511 -2.14 12.33 28.25
CA GLN A 511 -3.01 13.24 28.99
C GLN A 511 -4.06 12.44 29.77
N SER A 512 -4.54 13.00 30.88
CA SER A 512 -5.67 12.43 31.61
C SER A 512 -6.48 13.51 32.31
N THR A 513 -7.74 13.20 32.57
CA THR A 513 -8.66 14.07 33.31
C THR A 513 -9.39 13.28 34.38
N SER A 514 -9.68 13.92 35.51
CA SER A 514 -10.54 13.37 36.56
C SER A 514 -11.34 14.47 37.24
N GLN A 515 -12.44 14.10 37.91
CA GLN A 515 -13.27 14.99 38.71
C GLN A 515 -13.45 14.35 40.09
N SER A 516 -13.28 15.13 41.16
CA SER A 516 -13.70 14.76 42.51
C SER A 516 -14.92 15.59 42.90
N GLU A 517 -15.99 14.92 43.33
CA GLU A 517 -17.22 15.56 43.81
C GLU A 517 -17.01 16.29 45.15
N GLY A 518 -17.76 17.37 45.38
CA GLY A 518 -17.88 17.99 46.69
C GLY A 518 -18.37 17.02 47.77
N SER A 519 -17.79 17.06 48.97
CA SER A 519 -18.09 16.07 50.04
C SER A 519 -19.28 16.46 50.92
N ILE A 520 -19.65 17.74 50.95
CA ILE A 520 -20.86 18.29 51.59
C ILE A 520 -21.51 19.36 50.71
N ALA A 521 -22.78 19.67 50.96
CA ALA A 521 -23.47 20.77 50.28
C ALA A 521 -22.75 22.12 50.52
N GLY A 522 -22.44 22.83 49.43
CA GLY A 522 -21.60 24.02 49.40
C GLY A 522 -20.13 23.75 49.04
N ASP A 523 -19.67 22.49 49.01
CA ASP A 523 -18.37 22.15 48.43
C ASP A 523 -18.39 22.29 46.90
N LYS A 524 -17.20 22.52 46.34
CA LYS A 524 -16.97 22.60 44.90
C LYS A 524 -16.48 21.26 44.39
N ASP A 525 -17.04 20.79 43.28
CA ASP A 525 -16.37 19.77 42.49
C ASP A 525 -15.03 20.33 41.98
N VAL A 526 -14.04 19.46 41.83
CA VAL A 526 -12.70 19.83 41.36
C VAL A 526 -12.32 18.95 40.18
N ALA A 527 -12.06 19.58 39.03
CA ALA A 527 -11.46 18.91 37.89
C ALA A 527 -9.93 18.96 37.99
N SER A 528 -9.28 17.82 37.79
CA SER A 528 -7.84 17.70 37.59
C SER A 528 -7.57 17.35 36.14
N LEU A 529 -6.71 18.14 35.49
CA LEU A 529 -6.40 18.11 34.07
C LEU A 529 -4.87 17.94 33.95
N VAL A 530 -4.41 16.81 33.43
CA VAL A 530 -3.00 16.41 33.46
C VAL A 530 -2.47 16.23 32.04
N VAL A 531 -1.30 16.81 31.77
CA VAL A 531 -0.49 16.56 30.56
C VAL A 531 0.88 16.07 31.01
N LYS A 532 1.33 14.94 30.47
CA LYS A 532 2.69 14.40 30.66
C LYS A 532 3.46 14.50 29.35
N PHE A 533 4.72 14.89 29.47
CA PHE A 533 5.65 15.02 28.35
C PHE A 533 7.08 14.70 28.81
N SER A 534 7.94 14.35 27.87
CA SER A 534 9.39 14.29 28.07
C SER A 534 10.05 15.50 27.42
N VAL A 535 11.16 15.97 27.98
CA VAL A 535 12.02 16.95 27.32
C VAL A 535 13.47 16.49 27.29
N GLU A 536 14.05 16.61 26.11
CA GLU A 536 15.47 16.40 25.81
C GLU A 536 16.14 17.75 25.55
N ALA A 537 17.41 17.88 25.92
CA ALA A 537 18.24 19.03 25.57
C ALA A 537 19.06 18.68 24.34
N LEU A 538 19.15 19.61 23.38
CA LEU A 538 19.99 19.47 22.19
C LEU A 538 21.47 19.28 22.56
N ASN A 539 22.27 18.78 21.61
CA ASN A 539 23.67 18.40 21.84
C ASN A 539 24.70 19.48 21.49
N GLY A 540 24.26 20.71 21.24
CA GLY A 540 25.14 21.87 21.01
C GLY A 540 25.98 22.30 22.21
N ASN A 541 26.51 23.51 22.14
CA ASN A 541 27.59 23.99 23.04
C ASN A 541 27.23 24.00 24.53
N SER A 542 25.95 24.05 24.89
CA SER A 542 25.50 24.16 26.28
C SER A 542 25.37 22.81 26.97
N GLN A 543 26.30 22.48 27.88
CA GLN A 543 26.25 21.27 28.72
C GLN A 543 24.90 21.11 29.47
N TYR A 544 24.22 22.22 29.77
CA TYR A 544 22.93 22.22 30.43
C TYR A 544 21.95 23.16 29.72
N ILE A 545 20.71 22.70 29.59
CA ILE A 545 19.56 23.54 29.31
C ILE A 545 18.68 23.54 30.56
N TYR A 546 18.13 24.70 30.91
CA TYR A 546 17.15 24.85 31.97
C TYR A 546 15.78 25.06 31.33
N ILE A 547 14.74 24.52 31.96
CA ILE A 547 13.34 24.82 31.66
C ILE A 547 12.75 25.55 32.85
N ASP A 548 12.09 26.66 32.58
CA ASP A 548 11.38 27.44 33.57
C ASP A 548 10.08 26.69 33.94
N GLY A 549 9.99 26.34 35.21
CA GLY A 549 8.90 25.57 35.79
C GLY A 549 7.86 26.40 36.50
N ASP A 550 7.98 27.74 36.53
CA ASP A 550 6.96 28.58 37.14
C ASP A 550 5.74 28.72 36.22
N THR A 551 4.61 28.24 36.76
CA THR A 551 3.32 28.16 36.09
C THR A 551 2.39 29.22 36.67
N VAL A 552 2.12 30.31 35.93
CA VAL A 552 1.10 31.28 36.37
C VAL A 552 -0.29 30.78 35.98
N ALA A 553 -1.23 30.82 36.93
CA ALA A 553 -2.63 30.46 36.71
C ALA A 553 -3.47 31.67 36.31
N THR A 554 -3.53 31.93 35.01
CA THR A 554 -4.30 33.04 34.43
C THR A 554 -5.69 32.57 33.96
N ALA A 555 -6.73 33.37 34.23
CA ALA A 555 -8.11 33.09 33.79
C ALA A 555 -8.40 33.52 32.34
N THR A 556 -7.37 33.97 31.63
CA THR A 556 -7.34 34.39 30.22
C THR A 556 -5.94 34.08 29.69
N PRO A 557 -5.77 33.68 28.41
CA PRO A 557 -4.45 33.58 27.80
C PRO A 557 -3.71 34.90 27.97
N SER A 558 -2.52 34.85 28.59
CA SER A 558 -1.77 36.03 29.00
C SER A 558 -0.40 36.03 28.34
N THR A 559 -0.14 37.04 27.53
CA THR A 559 1.23 37.37 27.06
C THR A 559 2.00 38.22 28.06
N ASP A 560 1.29 38.86 29.00
CA ASP A 560 1.84 39.62 30.14
C ASP A 560 0.75 39.79 31.21
N ALA A 561 1.11 39.58 32.49
CA ALA A 561 0.21 39.71 33.63
C ALA A 561 0.63 40.81 34.65
N ASP A 562 1.89 41.24 34.65
CA ASP A 562 2.46 42.16 35.65
C ASP A 562 3.31 43.30 35.04
N GLY A 563 3.47 43.35 33.72
CA GLY A 563 4.38 44.27 33.03
C GLY A 563 5.81 43.73 32.91
N ASP A 564 6.00 42.43 33.15
CA ASP A 564 7.31 41.78 33.19
C ASP A 564 7.29 40.43 32.48
N ALA A 565 7.70 40.45 31.21
CA ALA A 565 7.88 39.26 30.38
C ALA A 565 9.06 38.36 30.83
N SER A 566 9.57 38.54 32.05
CA SER A 566 10.63 37.74 32.68
C SER A 566 10.10 36.67 33.65
N ALA A 567 8.82 36.72 34.04
CA ALA A 567 8.31 36.04 35.25
C ALA A 567 7.33 34.87 35.01
N VAL A 568 7.26 34.30 33.79
CA VAL A 568 6.32 33.20 33.45
C VAL A 568 6.96 32.19 32.50
N GLY A 569 7.35 31.03 33.01
CA GLY A 569 8.00 29.97 32.25
C GLY A 569 7.09 29.10 31.40
N PHE A 570 5.94 28.74 31.94
CA PHE A 570 5.08 27.74 31.34
C PHE A 570 3.74 28.37 30.96
N SER A 571 3.52 28.52 29.66
CA SER A 571 2.33 29.16 29.07
C SER A 571 1.27 28.12 28.70
N TRP A 572 0.03 28.37 29.12
CA TRP A 572 -1.09 27.45 28.96
C TRP A 572 -2.43 28.19 29.13
N ALA A 573 -3.55 27.54 28.76
CA ALA A 573 -4.89 28.12 28.85
C ALA A 573 -5.97 27.08 29.22
N THR A 574 -7.11 27.57 29.73
CA THR A 574 -8.31 26.76 30.01
C THR A 574 -9.44 26.97 29.00
N THR A 575 -10.30 25.95 28.84
CA THR A 575 -11.65 25.99 28.24
C THR A 575 -11.74 26.30 26.73
N THR A 576 -10.74 25.86 25.98
CA THR A 576 -10.73 25.68 24.51
C THR A 576 -10.86 26.91 23.60
N ASP A 577 -11.59 27.97 23.96
CA ASP A 577 -11.62 29.21 23.14
C ASP A 577 -12.19 30.46 23.88
N SER A 578 -12.17 30.50 25.23
CA SER A 578 -12.87 31.55 25.97
C SER A 578 -12.08 32.86 26.11
N THR A 579 -12.64 33.94 25.57
CA THR A 579 -12.20 35.34 25.80
C THR A 579 -13.03 36.07 26.87
N ILE A 580 -13.86 35.36 27.64
CA ILE A 580 -14.83 35.92 28.60
C ILE A 580 -14.89 35.05 29.88
N GLY A 581 -14.91 35.62 31.10
CA GLY A 581 -15.27 34.75 32.24
C GLY A 581 -15.21 35.22 33.70
N THR A 582 -14.52 36.30 34.08
CA THR A 582 -14.44 36.85 35.46
C THR A 582 -13.80 35.98 36.57
N THR A 583 -13.17 36.64 37.54
CA THR A 583 -12.33 36.03 38.59
C THR A 583 -13.10 35.64 39.85
N THR A 584 -13.07 34.36 40.27
CA THR A 584 -13.24 33.94 41.68
C THR A 584 -12.53 32.60 41.99
N ALA A 585 -12.35 31.72 41.00
CA ALA A 585 -11.67 30.43 41.16
C ALA A 585 -10.19 30.57 41.56
N GLN A 586 -9.78 29.79 42.57
CA GLN A 586 -8.37 29.44 42.77
C GLN A 586 -8.02 28.28 41.84
N ILE A 587 -7.85 28.59 40.55
CA ILE A 587 -7.21 27.66 39.61
C ILE A 587 -5.75 27.53 40.04
N THR A 588 -5.24 26.30 40.10
CA THR A 588 -3.84 26.01 40.44
C THR A 588 -3.21 25.25 39.29
N ALA A 589 -2.03 25.67 38.86
CA ALA A 589 -1.15 24.88 38.00
C ALA A 589 0.12 24.50 38.75
N ILE A 590 0.68 23.34 38.43
CA ILE A 590 1.96 22.86 38.95
C ILE A 590 2.66 22.07 37.85
N LEU A 591 3.93 22.39 37.57
CA LEU A 591 4.84 21.53 36.82
C LEU A 591 5.78 20.81 37.80
N GLU A 592 5.84 19.48 37.73
CA GLU A 592 6.79 18.65 38.47
C GLU A 592 7.51 17.66 37.55
N SER A 593 8.74 17.27 37.90
CA SER A 593 9.47 16.21 37.21
C SER A 593 9.15 14.84 37.81
N ASP A 594 8.84 13.85 36.99
CA ASP A 594 8.38 12.51 37.42
C ASP A 594 9.44 11.77 38.27
N ASN A 595 10.72 12.08 38.07
CA ASN A 595 11.84 11.54 38.84
C ASN A 595 12.20 12.38 40.09
N GLY A 596 11.40 13.40 40.41
CA GLY A 596 11.63 14.35 41.49
C GLY A 596 12.75 15.36 41.20
N THR A 597 13.08 16.14 42.23
CA THR A 597 14.13 17.18 42.20
C THR A 597 15.52 16.56 41.99
N GLN A 598 16.23 17.03 40.98
CA GLN A 598 17.60 16.62 40.66
C GLN A 598 18.63 17.68 41.06
N THR A 599 19.92 17.34 40.95
CA THR A 599 20.99 18.31 41.22
C THR A 599 20.99 19.41 40.15
N GLY A 600 20.86 20.66 40.57
CA GLY A 600 20.77 21.83 39.70
C GLY A 600 19.34 22.25 39.34
N ASP A 601 18.32 21.54 39.84
CA ASP A 601 16.95 22.05 39.85
C ASP A 601 16.77 23.08 40.99
N THR A 602 15.94 24.09 40.74
CA THR A 602 15.44 25.02 41.77
C THR A 602 13.94 24.81 41.93
N THR A 603 13.50 24.64 43.18
CA THR A 603 12.08 24.35 43.52
C THR A 603 11.43 25.44 44.36
N THR A 604 12.01 26.64 44.36
CA THR A 604 11.38 27.86 44.88
C THR A 604 10.22 28.21 43.96
N SER A 605 9.11 28.76 44.46
CA SER A 605 8.04 29.29 43.59
C SER A 605 8.32 30.77 43.31
N GLY A 606 8.26 31.16 42.03
CA GLY A 606 8.85 32.43 41.56
C GLY A 606 10.38 32.40 41.54
N ASP A 607 10.95 31.23 41.22
CA ASP A 607 12.36 30.88 40.93
C ASP A 607 12.46 29.35 40.69
N LYS A 608 11.47 28.75 39.99
CA LYS A 608 11.34 27.30 39.75
C LYS A 608 11.95 26.96 38.41
N ARG A 609 13.02 26.15 38.38
CA ARG A 609 13.63 25.67 37.13
C ARG A 609 14.13 24.24 37.22
N PHE A 610 14.05 23.53 36.10
CA PHE A 610 14.50 22.15 35.98
C PHE A 610 15.68 22.06 35.02
N ARG A 611 16.79 21.46 35.47
CA ARG A 611 18.02 21.34 34.67
C ARG A 611 18.04 20.02 33.88
N ILE A 612 18.18 20.12 32.58
CA ILE A 612 18.41 19.03 31.65
C ILE A 612 19.88 19.05 31.26
N THR A 613 20.51 17.88 31.11
CA THR A 613 21.91 17.78 30.65
C THR A 613 21.90 17.35 29.19
N ALA A 614 22.67 18.03 28.33
CA ALA A 614 22.85 17.61 26.94
C ALA A 614 23.37 16.16 26.88
N GLY A 615 22.91 15.38 25.89
CA GLY A 615 23.30 13.98 25.71
C GLY A 615 22.88 13.03 26.85
N SER A 616 21.88 13.41 27.66
CA SER A 616 21.30 12.56 28.70
C SER A 616 19.86 12.17 28.37
N THR A 617 19.41 11.02 28.91
CA THR A 617 18.05 10.51 28.67
C THR A 617 16.98 11.57 28.98
N PRO A 618 15.95 11.75 28.11
CA PRO A 618 14.91 12.75 28.29
C PRO A 618 14.30 12.77 29.70
N ARG A 619 14.07 13.97 30.24
CA ARG A 619 13.41 14.13 31.55
C ARG A 619 11.91 14.15 31.37
N ASN A 620 11.21 13.27 32.09
CA ASN A 620 9.75 13.26 32.13
C ASN A 620 9.21 14.30 33.13
N PHE A 621 8.11 14.94 32.74
CA PHE A 621 7.40 15.93 33.52
C PHE A 621 5.89 15.67 33.53
N THR A 622 5.25 16.08 34.62
CA THR A 622 3.81 16.13 34.79
C THR A 622 3.38 17.57 35.00
N PHE A 623 2.64 18.12 34.04
CA PHE A 623 1.91 19.37 34.20
C PHE A 623 0.50 19.05 34.68
N THR A 624 0.10 19.61 35.82
CA THR A 624 -1.23 19.40 36.43
C THR A 624 -1.93 20.74 36.63
N VAL A 625 -3.10 20.88 36.03
CA VAL A 625 -4.04 21.99 36.25
C VAL A 625 -5.20 21.49 37.11
N THR A 626 -5.59 22.28 38.10
CA THR A 626 -6.68 22.00 39.03
C THR A 626 -7.69 23.13 38.94
N VAL A 627 -8.93 22.82 38.53
CA VAL A 627 -10.00 23.79 38.32
C VAL A 627 -11.17 23.48 39.27
N PRO A 628 -11.39 24.28 40.33
CA PRO A 628 -12.57 24.16 41.18
C PRO A 628 -13.80 24.80 40.53
N ALA A 629 -14.99 24.30 40.85
CA ALA A 629 -16.25 24.80 40.30
C ALA A 629 -16.60 26.25 40.69
N GLU A 630 -17.04 27.05 39.72
CA GLU A 630 -17.72 28.33 39.95
C GLU A 630 -19.12 28.31 39.34
N GLY A 631 -20.15 28.29 40.18
CA GLY A 631 -21.54 28.22 39.72
C GLY A 631 -21.99 26.79 39.39
N VAL A 632 -22.75 26.63 38.31
CA VAL A 632 -23.43 25.37 37.97
C VAL A 632 -23.11 24.97 36.54
N ASN A 633 -22.62 23.74 36.35
CA ASN A 633 -22.30 23.10 35.06
C ASN A 633 -21.25 23.83 34.21
N GLY A 634 -19.99 23.81 34.66
CA GLY A 634 -18.84 24.14 33.83
C GLY A 634 -18.46 23.01 32.84
N ILE A 635 -17.81 23.40 31.74
CA ILE A 635 -17.03 22.53 30.85
C ILE A 635 -15.59 23.03 30.89
N VAL A 636 -14.62 22.16 31.18
CA VAL A 636 -13.22 22.54 31.39
C VAL A 636 -12.24 21.58 30.72
N GLY A 637 -11.11 22.12 30.28
CA GLY A 637 -9.98 21.40 29.67
C GLY A 637 -8.79 22.35 29.60
N SER A 638 -7.59 21.81 29.42
CA SER A 638 -6.33 22.58 29.41
C SER A 638 -5.56 22.37 28.10
N LYS A 639 -4.82 23.39 27.63
CA LYS A 639 -3.82 23.28 26.55
C LYS A 639 -2.53 24.01 26.95
N VAL A 640 -1.37 23.39 26.72
CA VAL A 640 -0.06 24.05 26.78
C VAL A 640 0.17 24.85 25.50
N THR A 641 0.72 26.05 25.61
CA THR A 641 0.95 26.98 24.48
C THR A 641 2.37 27.51 24.38
N GLY A 642 3.24 27.24 25.37
CA GLY A 642 4.67 27.51 25.26
C GLY A 642 5.45 27.04 26.48
N LEU A 643 6.69 26.58 26.28
CA LEU A 643 7.64 26.21 27.33
C LEU A 643 8.88 27.10 27.22
N ARG A 644 9.23 27.86 28.25
CA ARG A 644 10.48 28.62 28.25
C ARG A 644 11.68 27.77 28.61
N TRP A 645 12.81 28.10 27.98
CA TRP A 645 14.08 27.45 28.23
C TRP A 645 15.27 28.41 28.06
N GLY A 646 16.43 28.02 28.58
CA GLY A 646 17.66 28.80 28.45
C GLY A 646 18.91 28.02 28.79
N THR A 647 20.06 28.50 28.32
CA THR A 647 21.40 27.89 28.49
C THR A 647 22.08 28.24 29.83
N THR A 648 21.46 29.11 30.63
CA THR A 648 22.00 29.62 31.91
C THR A 648 21.04 29.35 33.06
N ASP A 649 21.52 29.35 34.30
CA ASP A 649 20.73 29.16 35.52
C ASP A 649 19.93 30.42 35.92
N ALA A 650 19.49 31.19 34.93
CA ALA A 650 18.59 32.31 35.09
C ALA A 650 17.20 31.85 35.53
N ASP A 651 16.52 32.74 36.23
CA ASP A 651 15.08 32.68 36.50
C ASP A 651 14.32 33.04 35.22
N ALA A 652 14.45 34.29 34.80
CA ALA A 652 13.98 34.81 33.52
C ALA A 652 14.65 34.13 32.31
N MET A 653 13.95 33.16 31.71
CA MET A 653 14.42 32.48 30.50
C MET A 653 14.02 33.23 29.23
N ALA A 654 14.97 33.36 28.30
CA ALA A 654 14.86 34.21 27.12
C ALA A 654 14.09 33.57 25.97
N ASN A 655 14.16 32.24 25.82
CA ASN A 655 13.66 31.53 24.65
C ASN A 655 12.34 30.83 24.99
N VAL A 656 11.45 30.71 23.99
CA VAL A 656 10.14 30.06 24.15
C VAL A 656 9.96 29.01 23.06
N TYR A 657 9.72 27.76 23.46
CA TYR A 657 9.38 26.67 22.56
C TYR A 657 7.85 26.62 22.38
N THR A 658 7.38 26.75 21.14
CA THR A 658 5.95 26.78 20.77
C THR A 658 5.54 25.72 19.72
N TYR A 659 6.50 24.91 19.28
CA TYR A 659 6.41 23.89 18.23
C TYR A 659 5.94 22.54 18.81
N ASP A 660 5.41 21.60 18.02
CA ASP A 660 4.75 20.33 18.47
C ASP A 660 3.77 20.46 19.69
N LEU A 661 3.20 21.64 19.96
CA LEU A 661 2.24 21.79 21.08
C LEU A 661 0.80 21.43 20.68
N GLY A 662 0.61 20.78 19.52
CA GLY A 662 -0.67 20.36 18.99
C GLY A 662 -1.39 19.35 19.88
N ASN A 663 -0.65 18.38 20.41
CA ASN A 663 -1.16 17.27 21.22
C ASN A 663 -1.15 17.53 22.74
N PHE A 664 -0.56 18.64 23.20
CA PHE A 664 -0.39 18.99 24.60
C PHE A 664 -1.68 19.59 25.23
N LYS A 665 -2.80 18.89 25.06
CA LYS A 665 -4.15 19.30 25.45
C LYS A 665 -4.89 18.16 26.13
N THR A 666 -5.75 18.48 27.10
CA THR A 666 -6.58 17.48 27.77
C THR A 666 -7.94 17.31 27.09
N SER A 667 -8.58 16.17 27.30
CA SER A 667 -10.01 16.02 27.03
C SER A 667 -10.84 17.03 27.84
N LEU A 668 -12.09 17.27 27.42
CA LEU A 668 -13.04 18.12 28.14
C LEU A 668 -13.74 17.34 29.26
N VAL A 669 -13.74 17.90 30.47
CA VAL A 669 -14.55 17.48 31.61
C VAL A 669 -15.84 18.31 31.63
N THR A 670 -16.99 17.66 31.72
CA THR A 670 -18.32 18.30 31.71
C THR A 670 -19.05 18.06 33.02
N GLY A 671 -19.79 19.05 33.52
CA GLY A 671 -20.61 18.88 34.73
C GLY A 671 -19.83 19.14 36.02
N VAL A 672 -18.81 20.00 35.96
CA VAL A 672 -18.13 20.53 37.15
C VAL A 672 -19.08 21.51 37.84
N SER A 673 -19.46 21.23 39.09
CA SER A 673 -20.58 21.88 39.77
C SER A 673 -20.32 22.19 41.26
N ILE A 674 -21.27 22.88 41.90
CA ILE A 674 -21.29 23.11 43.36
C ILE A 674 -22.45 22.29 43.94
N HIS A 675 -22.16 21.56 45.02
CA HIS A 675 -23.02 20.51 45.59
C HIS A 675 -24.06 21.02 46.62
#